data_AF-A0A6N6Z5V8-F1
#
_entry.id   AF-A0A6N6Z5V8-F1
#
_cell.length_a   1.000
_cell.length_b   1.000
_cell.length_c   1.000
_cell.angle_alpha   90.00
_cell.angle_beta   90.00
_cell.angle_gamma   90.00
#
_symmetry.space_group_name_H-M   'P 1'
#
loop_
_entity.id
_entity.type
_entity.pdbx_description
1 polymer ?
#
loop_
_entity_poly.entity_id
_entity_poly.type
_entity_poly.pdbx_seq_one_letter_code
_entity_poly.pdbx_strand_id
1 'polypeptide(L)'
;MPSSSPDNRPPGVLMIQIDALARHQLQRALRRGRMPFLRRLLHDQGYQLMDHYSGMPSSTPGVQAEIFFKEKSAVPAFSFYDREEGREFRMYQAECASAVSKRIRGVAEPLLHGGSSYSNIYCAGSLRPRFCAQVFGPKTALKYASPGTWSSLLTKQLKRTSKVAWLGLMESGLALSDAVRGSMDLRELPKEAIFVPARVSICILLREIIRYSVMQDVAEGLPIVHANLIGYDEQAHRRGPSSHFAHWTLRGIDNTVRDMVKAAEKSDKRRYRVLIYSDHGQEDTIYYAHETGRELGHVLKEISGEEPTDEPTEPVNMYHERGSRMFAGSPREEGPDPLNGVRLCSMGPLAQVYWPKIPSSEQKAAYAKQLVENHSVPWALYRTGRDGTVRAVSARTGDQPLQDVRDALCGPHHPFPEAVIRDLDYLVRTPQAGDLVLSGWRHWAKPMTFANEHGSHAGPGRHETHGFALLPPIVHIKRPYLRPSDLHDIAQHLRHQEEVTDTRIPRIALRAPDEAPKSINVGNIPTLERAYPARRLRVMTYNVHHCQGMDMRLDLPRVSRIIRRFAPDIVALQEVDVDVERSRRTHQPQDIAEMLGYHHEFLPVRPQGGGKYGIALLSREQLKVCRAANFDQGTEDAKREIRGGLWVQVEVEGQKINIFNTHWGLNPGERVRQANQLLNSHWLQQVDEDEPVVILGDFNALPETEAYQVMSRKLRDAQLELPHHAPLPTLPSLKPVARIDHIWISPHWKVRAIARPTDRQTRLASDHLPLIADLELQQP
;
A
#
# COMPACT_ATOMS: atom_id res chain seq x y z
N MET A 1 0.27 -16.55 37.95
CA MET A 1 -0.15 -16.96 36.59
C MET A 1 1.11 -17.02 35.73
N PRO A 2 1.51 -18.19 35.20
CA PRO A 2 2.67 -18.28 34.31
C PRO A 2 2.38 -17.48 33.04
N SER A 3 3.30 -16.60 32.64
CA SER A 3 3.20 -15.83 31.41
C SER A 3 3.27 -16.79 30.22
N SER A 4 2.15 -16.98 29.53
CA SER A 4 2.11 -17.63 28.21
C SER A 4 3.14 -16.94 27.30
N SER A 5 4.04 -17.71 26.67
CA SER A 5 4.96 -17.18 25.66
C SER A 5 4.17 -16.48 24.53
N PRO A 6 4.74 -15.46 23.87
CA PRO A 6 4.12 -14.79 22.72
C PRO A 6 3.62 -15.74 21.62
N ASP A 7 4.19 -16.95 21.53
CA ASP A 7 3.88 -17.94 20.49
C ASP A 7 2.51 -18.61 20.63
N ASN A 8 1.85 -18.55 21.80
CA ASN A 8 0.56 -19.23 21.99
C ASN A 8 -0.68 -18.37 21.65
N ARG A 9 -0.50 -17.10 21.26
CA ARG A 9 -1.62 -16.24 20.86
C ARG A 9 -1.73 -16.18 19.33
N PRO A 10 -2.96 -16.20 18.77
CA PRO A 10 -3.13 -15.97 17.35
C PRO A 10 -2.56 -14.59 16.96
N PRO A 11 -2.11 -14.37 15.71
CA PRO A 11 -1.56 -13.11 15.27
C PRO A 11 -2.51 -11.95 15.48
N GLY A 12 -1.92 -10.76 15.57
CA GLY A 12 -2.64 -9.51 15.55
C GLY A 12 -2.63 -8.92 14.15
N VAL A 13 -3.60 -8.06 13.84
CA VAL A 13 -3.57 -7.24 12.62
C VAL A 13 -3.56 -5.77 12.99
N LEU A 14 -2.60 -5.02 12.43
CA LEU A 14 -2.55 -3.57 12.51
C LEU A 14 -2.93 -3.01 11.14
N MET A 15 -4.08 -2.35 11.05
CA MET A 15 -4.55 -1.69 9.84
C MET A 15 -4.32 -0.19 9.96
N ILE A 16 -3.62 0.38 8.99
CA ILE A 16 -3.31 1.81 8.94
C ILE A 16 -3.91 2.38 7.65
N GLN A 17 -4.97 3.16 7.79
CA GLN A 17 -5.58 3.92 6.71
C GLN A 17 -4.90 5.28 6.59
N ILE A 18 -4.53 5.68 5.37
CA ILE A 18 -4.10 7.05 5.03
C ILE A 18 -5.25 7.69 4.27
N ASP A 19 -5.88 8.67 4.93
CA ASP A 19 -7.14 9.26 4.47
C ASP A 19 -6.96 10.00 3.12
N ALA A 20 -7.80 9.65 2.15
CA ALA A 20 -7.94 10.28 0.84
C ALA A 20 -6.69 10.38 -0.06
N LEU A 21 -5.66 9.54 0.15
CA LEU A 21 -4.43 9.56 -0.65
C LEU A 21 -4.53 8.66 -1.89
N ALA A 22 -4.88 9.27 -3.03
CA ALA A 22 -4.90 8.58 -4.32
C ALA A 22 -3.55 7.88 -4.65
N ARG A 23 -3.61 6.72 -5.30
CA ARG A 23 -2.42 5.93 -5.67
C ARG A 23 -1.38 6.74 -6.45
N HIS A 24 -1.82 7.56 -7.41
CA HIS A 24 -0.90 8.36 -8.21
C HIS A 24 -0.17 9.43 -7.37
N GLN A 25 -0.82 9.96 -6.33
CA GLN A 25 -0.21 10.91 -5.39
C GLN A 25 0.77 10.20 -4.44
N LEU A 26 0.46 8.99 -3.97
CA LEU A 26 1.43 8.14 -3.26
C LEU A 26 2.68 7.92 -4.13
N GLN A 27 2.52 7.48 -5.38
CA GLN A 27 3.66 7.23 -6.27
C GLN A 27 4.50 8.49 -6.49
N ARG A 28 3.87 9.66 -6.67
CA ARG A 28 4.55 10.96 -6.73
C ARG A 28 5.30 11.27 -5.43
N ALA A 29 4.70 11.03 -4.27
CA ALA A 29 5.31 11.25 -2.97
C ALA A 29 6.52 10.33 -2.72
N LEU A 30 6.44 9.06 -3.14
CA LEU A 30 7.53 8.09 -3.07
C LEU A 30 8.71 8.52 -3.96
N ARG A 31 8.45 8.92 -5.22
CA ARG A 31 9.47 9.43 -6.14
C ARG A 31 10.17 10.68 -5.60
N ARG A 32 9.42 11.60 -5.00
CA ARG A 32 9.93 12.85 -4.40
C ARG A 32 10.53 12.68 -3.00
N GLY A 33 10.65 11.45 -2.49
CA GLY A 33 11.24 11.18 -1.17
C GLY A 33 10.43 11.72 0.02
N ARG A 34 9.13 11.99 -0.17
CA ARG A 34 8.23 12.48 0.88
C ARG A 34 7.80 11.38 1.84
N MET A 35 7.76 10.13 1.38
CA MET A 35 7.39 8.95 2.18
C MET A 35 8.50 7.86 2.16
N PRO A 36 9.69 8.13 2.72
CA PRO A 36 10.82 7.22 2.65
C PRO A 36 10.61 5.90 3.41
N PHE A 37 9.76 5.86 4.45
CA PHE A 37 9.49 4.62 5.17
C PHE A 37 8.59 3.69 4.37
N LEU A 38 7.48 4.19 3.79
CA LEU A 38 6.66 3.38 2.89
C LEU A 38 7.48 2.91 1.67
N ARG A 39 8.35 3.78 1.12
CA ARG A 39 9.30 3.40 0.07
C ARG A 39 10.18 2.23 0.52
N ARG A 40 10.69 2.26 1.75
CA ARG A 40 11.46 1.17 2.34
C ARG A 40 10.63 -0.11 2.51
N LEU A 41 9.37 -0.04 2.91
CA LEU A 41 8.54 -1.24 3.03
C LEU A 41 8.41 -1.95 1.67
N LEU A 42 8.17 -1.18 0.61
CA LEU A 42 8.04 -1.70 -0.76
C LEU A 42 9.36 -2.28 -1.29
N HIS A 43 10.46 -1.54 -1.17
CA HIS A 43 11.73 -1.94 -1.76
C HIS A 43 12.54 -2.91 -0.91
N ASP A 44 12.42 -2.85 0.42
CA ASP A 44 13.34 -3.54 1.34
C ASP A 44 12.64 -4.63 2.15
N GLN A 45 11.34 -4.51 2.41
CA GLN A 45 10.58 -5.48 3.21
C GLN A 45 9.60 -6.33 2.40
N GLY A 46 9.61 -6.22 1.06
CA GLY A 46 8.82 -7.06 0.16
C GLY A 46 7.32 -6.80 0.18
N TYR A 47 6.88 -5.62 0.68
CA TYR A 47 5.47 -5.25 0.61
C TYR A 47 5.03 -5.07 -0.85
N GLN A 48 3.83 -5.54 -1.16
CA GLN A 48 3.23 -5.44 -2.49
C GLN A 48 2.30 -4.22 -2.56
N LEU A 49 2.42 -3.41 -3.61
CA LEU A 49 1.59 -2.23 -3.84
C LEU A 49 0.43 -2.59 -4.79
N MET A 50 -0.73 -2.91 -4.22
CA MET A 50 -1.96 -3.27 -4.95
C MET A 50 -2.84 -2.05 -5.25
N ASP A 51 -3.55 -2.09 -6.36
CA ASP A 51 -4.65 -1.17 -6.65
C ASP A 51 -5.81 -1.44 -5.69
N HIS A 52 -6.42 -0.39 -5.15
CA HIS A 52 -7.60 -0.50 -4.29
C HIS A 52 -8.70 0.40 -4.86
N TYR A 53 -9.76 -0.24 -5.36
CA TYR A 53 -10.97 0.42 -5.80
C TYR A 53 -11.85 0.72 -4.58
N SER A 54 -12.19 1.98 -4.36
CA SER A 54 -12.90 2.44 -3.16
C SER A 54 -14.36 2.03 -3.06
N GLY A 55 -15.00 1.67 -4.18
CA GLY A 55 -16.46 1.55 -4.24
C GLY A 55 -17.16 2.90 -4.37
N MET A 56 -18.50 2.86 -4.51
CA MET A 56 -19.34 4.07 -4.56
C MET A 56 -20.27 4.17 -3.33
N PRO A 57 -20.39 5.36 -2.71
CA PRO A 57 -19.61 6.56 -2.99
C PRO A 57 -18.16 6.36 -2.52
N SER A 58 -17.19 6.95 -3.23
CA SER A 58 -15.76 6.92 -2.89
C SER A 58 -15.45 7.83 -1.68
N SER A 59 -16.03 7.49 -0.54
CA SER A 59 -16.00 8.29 0.69
C SER A 59 -15.70 7.42 1.90
N THR A 60 -15.05 7.98 2.92
CA THR A 60 -14.71 7.29 4.16
C THR A 60 -15.87 6.48 4.78
N PRO A 61 -17.10 7.00 4.96
CA PRO A 61 -18.20 6.20 5.51
C PRO A 61 -18.59 5.03 4.61
N GLY A 62 -18.62 5.21 3.29
CA GLY A 62 -18.93 4.13 2.35
C GLY A 62 -17.86 3.03 2.36
N VAL A 63 -16.59 3.42 2.28
CA VAL A 63 -15.46 2.48 2.30
C VAL A 63 -15.39 1.75 3.64
N GLN A 64 -15.45 2.47 4.77
CA GLN A 64 -15.39 1.86 6.09
C GLN A 64 -16.57 0.93 6.38
N ALA A 65 -17.75 1.22 5.83
CA ALA A 65 -18.87 0.30 5.94
C ALA A 65 -18.57 -1.05 5.25
N GLU A 66 -17.99 -1.01 4.06
CA GLU A 66 -17.60 -2.22 3.32
C GLU A 66 -16.40 -2.94 3.98
N ILE A 67 -15.39 -2.22 4.50
CA ILE A 67 -14.27 -2.85 5.23
C ILE A 67 -14.72 -3.43 6.57
N PHE A 68 -15.53 -2.73 7.36
CA PHE A 68 -15.81 -3.19 8.72
C PHE A 68 -16.98 -4.15 8.80
N PHE A 69 -17.92 -4.05 7.87
CA PHE A 69 -19.17 -4.79 7.92
C PHE A 69 -19.55 -5.49 6.61
N LYS A 70 -18.72 -5.42 5.55
CA LYS A 70 -19.02 -5.93 4.21
C LYS A 70 -20.27 -5.34 3.55
N GLU A 71 -20.70 -4.17 3.99
CA GLU A 71 -21.86 -3.48 3.43
C GLU A 71 -21.42 -2.49 2.36
N LYS A 72 -21.80 -2.74 1.10
CA LYS A 72 -21.53 -1.84 -0.02
C LYS A 72 -22.50 -0.67 0.02
N SER A 73 -22.04 0.52 -0.34
CA SER A 73 -22.88 1.72 -0.48
C SER A 73 -23.83 1.94 0.70
N ALA A 74 -23.38 1.66 1.93
CA ALA A 74 -24.19 1.76 3.14
C ALA A 74 -24.74 3.18 3.40
N VAL A 75 -24.10 4.17 2.77
CA VAL A 75 -24.58 5.55 2.66
C VAL A 75 -24.49 5.99 1.20
N PRO A 76 -25.42 6.83 0.70
CA PRO A 76 -25.39 7.32 -0.68
C PRO A 76 -24.41 8.49 -0.86
N ALA A 77 -24.07 9.19 0.23
CA ALA A 77 -23.10 10.29 0.29
C ALA A 77 -22.70 10.55 1.76
N PHE A 78 -21.74 11.46 2.00
CA PHE A 78 -21.37 11.84 3.36
C PHE A 78 -22.48 12.62 4.08
N SER A 79 -23.23 13.46 3.35
CA SER A 79 -24.49 14.04 3.79
C SER A 79 -25.64 13.56 2.90
N PHE A 80 -26.76 13.17 3.49
CA PHE A 80 -27.97 12.73 2.79
C PHE A 80 -29.22 12.93 3.65
N TYR A 81 -30.40 13.08 3.04
CA TYR A 81 -31.65 13.17 3.80
C TYR A 81 -32.23 11.76 4.01
N ASP A 82 -32.53 11.42 5.26
CA ASP A 82 -33.14 10.14 5.60
C ASP A 82 -34.66 10.33 5.73
N ARG A 83 -35.42 9.75 4.80
CA ARG A 83 -36.88 9.89 4.78
C ARG A 83 -37.58 9.15 5.94
N GLU A 84 -36.96 8.10 6.48
CA GLU A 84 -37.53 7.33 7.60
C GLU A 84 -37.45 8.13 8.91
N GLU A 85 -36.35 8.85 9.11
CA GLU A 85 -36.11 9.66 10.31
C GLU A 85 -36.51 11.13 10.16
N GLY A 86 -36.83 11.56 8.93
CA GLY A 86 -37.31 12.92 8.64
C GLY A 86 -36.28 14.02 8.94
N ARG A 87 -34.99 13.77 8.66
CA ARG A 87 -33.91 14.74 8.87
C ARG A 87 -32.67 14.43 8.04
N GLU A 88 -31.78 15.42 7.92
CA GLU A 88 -30.47 15.25 7.27
C GLU A 88 -29.50 14.45 8.16
N PHE A 89 -28.83 13.48 7.54
CA PHE A 89 -27.76 12.69 8.14
C PHE A 89 -26.42 13.23 7.68
N ARG A 90 -25.57 13.63 8.62
CA ARG A 90 -24.17 13.99 8.37
C ARG A 90 -23.26 13.01 9.08
N MET A 91 -22.42 12.29 8.34
CA MET A 91 -21.64 11.17 8.91
C MET A 91 -20.54 11.57 9.92
N TYR A 92 -20.30 12.86 10.13
CA TYR A 92 -19.45 13.36 11.21
C TYR A 92 -20.20 13.47 12.55
N GLN A 93 -21.54 13.39 12.56
CA GLN A 93 -22.38 13.42 13.77
C GLN A 93 -22.51 12.01 14.37
N ALA A 94 -22.40 11.91 15.69
CA ALA A 94 -22.38 10.64 16.40
C ALA A 94 -23.70 9.88 16.26
N GLU A 95 -24.82 10.58 16.34
CA GLU A 95 -26.17 10.05 16.28
C GLU A 95 -26.43 9.43 14.89
N CYS A 96 -26.05 10.15 13.82
CA CYS A 96 -26.18 9.69 12.43
C CYS A 96 -25.30 8.47 12.14
N ALA A 97 -24.01 8.52 12.50
CA ALA A 97 -23.11 7.39 12.30
C ALA A 97 -23.54 6.15 13.11
N SER A 98 -24.08 6.34 14.31
CA SER A 98 -24.65 5.27 15.14
C SER A 98 -25.91 4.66 14.53
N ALA A 99 -26.83 5.49 14.03
CA ALA A 99 -28.04 5.03 13.35
C ALA A 99 -27.72 4.20 12.11
N VAL A 100 -26.82 4.68 11.24
CA VAL A 100 -26.35 3.92 10.07
C VAL A 100 -25.70 2.59 10.50
N SER A 101 -24.78 2.63 11.48
CA SER A 101 -24.11 1.41 11.97
C SER A 101 -25.07 0.34 12.49
N LYS A 102 -26.22 0.72 13.07
CA LYS A 102 -27.24 -0.23 13.56
C LYS A 102 -28.07 -0.86 12.44
N ARG A 103 -28.18 -0.20 11.29
CA ARG A 103 -28.94 -0.69 10.12
C ARG A 103 -28.13 -1.67 9.28
N ILE A 104 -26.80 -1.62 9.34
CA ILE A 104 -25.92 -2.52 8.60
C ILE A 104 -26.05 -3.96 9.12
N ARG A 105 -26.25 -4.92 8.19
CA ARG A 105 -26.41 -6.35 8.49
C ARG A 105 -25.37 -7.26 7.85
N GLY A 106 -24.38 -6.69 7.15
CA GLY A 106 -23.48 -7.44 6.27
C GLY A 106 -22.61 -8.52 6.92
N VAL A 107 -22.39 -8.51 8.24
CA VAL A 107 -21.67 -9.55 8.98
C VAL A 107 -22.25 -9.76 10.38
N ALA A 108 -22.16 -10.99 10.89
CA ALA A 108 -22.58 -11.31 12.26
C ALA A 108 -21.69 -10.61 13.32
N GLU A 109 -20.39 -10.50 13.05
CA GLU A 109 -19.42 -9.84 13.92
C GLU A 109 -18.58 -8.83 13.11
N PRO A 110 -18.58 -7.54 13.48
CA PRO A 110 -17.78 -6.51 12.80
C PRO A 110 -16.27 -6.75 12.90
N LEU A 111 -15.50 -6.28 11.92
CA LEU A 111 -14.06 -6.57 11.80
C LEU A 111 -13.24 -6.21 13.06
N LEU A 112 -13.57 -5.08 13.72
CA LEU A 112 -12.80 -4.56 14.86
C LEU A 112 -13.27 -5.10 16.21
N HIS A 113 -14.14 -6.11 16.23
CA HIS A 113 -14.58 -6.74 17.47
C HIS A 113 -13.39 -7.24 18.30
N GLY A 114 -13.41 -6.92 19.60
CA GLY A 114 -12.32 -7.24 20.53
C GLY A 114 -11.05 -6.38 20.36
N GLY A 115 -11.04 -5.42 19.44
CA GLY A 115 -9.88 -4.59 19.08
C GLY A 115 -10.01 -3.12 19.46
N SER A 116 -9.30 -2.25 18.72
CA SER A 116 -9.38 -0.79 18.86
C SER A 116 -9.61 -0.07 17.53
N SER A 117 -10.24 1.09 17.62
CA SER A 117 -10.66 1.93 16.49
C SER A 117 -10.26 3.37 16.74
N TYR A 118 -9.47 3.96 15.84
CA TYR A 118 -8.96 5.32 15.96
C TYR A 118 -9.34 6.18 14.76
N SER A 119 -10.03 7.30 15.03
CA SER A 119 -10.39 8.33 14.02
C SER A 119 -11.24 7.83 12.85
N ASN A 120 -12.05 6.80 13.10
CA ASN A 120 -12.96 6.21 12.12
C ASN A 120 -14.35 6.85 12.17
N ILE A 121 -15.19 6.61 11.17
CA ILE A 121 -16.62 6.91 11.26
C ILE A 121 -17.28 5.94 12.25
N TYR A 122 -17.01 4.64 12.08
CA TYR A 122 -17.61 3.57 12.88
C TYR A 122 -16.66 3.01 13.94
N CYS A 123 -17.23 2.56 15.06
CA CYS A 123 -16.50 1.83 16.10
C CYS A 123 -16.31 0.35 15.75
N ALA A 124 -17.20 -0.22 14.93
CA ALA A 124 -17.12 -1.59 14.42
C ALA A 124 -16.83 -2.65 15.50
N GLY A 125 -17.56 -2.60 16.62
CA GLY A 125 -17.41 -3.58 17.72
C GLY A 125 -16.14 -3.43 18.57
N SER A 126 -15.32 -2.40 18.33
CA SER A 126 -14.07 -2.20 19.08
C SER A 126 -14.30 -1.98 20.59
N LEU A 127 -13.43 -2.54 21.42
CA LEU A 127 -13.43 -2.32 22.87
C LEU A 127 -12.93 -0.94 23.26
N ARG A 128 -12.12 -0.31 22.40
CA ARG A 128 -11.47 0.98 22.65
C ARG A 128 -11.67 1.94 21.48
N PRO A 129 -12.89 2.45 21.26
CA PRO A 129 -13.11 3.47 20.24
C PRO A 129 -12.56 4.81 20.76
N ARG A 130 -11.67 5.44 19.99
CA ARG A 130 -11.17 6.80 20.27
C ARG A 130 -11.29 7.67 19.03
N PHE A 131 -11.80 8.90 19.22
CA PHE A 131 -12.01 9.88 18.16
C PHE A 131 -12.89 9.37 17.00
N CYS A 132 -13.71 8.33 17.23
CA CYS A 132 -14.61 7.82 16.21
C CYS A 132 -15.87 8.68 16.16
N ALA A 133 -16.34 9.06 14.97
CA ALA A 133 -17.52 9.92 14.81
C ALA A 133 -18.72 9.38 15.60
N GLN A 134 -19.01 8.08 15.48
CA GLN A 134 -20.10 7.37 16.17
C GLN A 134 -20.17 7.55 17.71
N VAL A 135 -19.05 7.86 18.38
CA VAL A 135 -19.02 8.08 19.85
C VAL A 135 -18.50 9.47 20.24
N PHE A 136 -18.24 10.33 19.26
CA PHE A 136 -17.69 11.66 19.49
C PHE A 136 -18.81 12.66 19.75
N GLY A 137 -19.15 12.84 21.02
CA GLY A 137 -20.14 13.82 21.49
C GLY A 137 -19.54 14.92 22.37
N PRO A 138 -20.36 15.89 22.83
CA PRO A 138 -19.91 17.05 23.60
C PRO A 138 -19.18 16.69 24.91
N LYS A 139 -19.62 15.64 25.63
CA LYS A 139 -18.92 15.13 26.83
C LYS A 139 -17.52 14.62 26.52
N THR A 140 -17.34 13.97 25.37
CA THR A 140 -16.07 13.45 24.87
C THR A 140 -15.16 14.60 24.43
N ALA A 141 -15.69 15.58 23.69
CA ALA A 141 -14.97 16.77 23.29
C ALA A 141 -14.45 17.58 24.49
N LEU A 142 -15.27 17.80 25.52
CA LEU A 142 -14.88 18.51 26.73
C LEU A 142 -13.77 17.78 27.52
N LYS A 143 -13.86 16.45 27.61
CA LYS A 143 -12.80 15.61 28.21
C LYS A 143 -11.46 15.79 27.48
N TYR A 144 -11.49 15.82 26.16
CA TYR A 144 -10.30 16.04 25.33
C TYR A 144 -9.89 17.51 25.22
N ALA A 145 -10.72 18.49 25.58
CA ALA A 145 -10.34 19.89 25.67
C ALA A 145 -9.68 20.24 27.02
N SER A 146 -9.78 19.37 28.03
CA SER A 146 -9.25 19.63 29.38
C SER A 146 -7.72 19.73 29.41
N PRO A 147 -7.12 20.82 29.94
CA PRO A 147 -5.67 21.03 29.99
C PRO A 147 -4.89 19.90 30.69
N GLY A 148 -5.50 19.24 31.68
CA GLY A 148 -4.91 18.11 32.40
C GLY A 148 -4.70 16.85 31.55
N THR A 149 -5.47 16.67 30.48
CA THR A 149 -5.27 15.56 29.52
C THR A 149 -4.07 15.84 28.61
N TRP A 150 -3.80 17.13 28.32
CA TRP A 150 -2.71 17.57 27.45
C TRP A 150 -1.37 17.76 28.17
N SER A 151 -1.38 18.05 29.47
CA SER A 151 -0.18 18.39 30.24
C SER A 151 0.88 17.27 30.22
N SER A 152 0.46 16.00 30.25
CA SER A 152 1.38 14.84 30.19
C SER A 152 1.96 14.58 28.78
N LEU A 153 1.24 14.99 27.73
CA LEU A 153 1.66 14.87 26.32
C LEU A 153 2.59 16.02 25.91
N LEU A 154 2.31 17.25 26.38
CA LEU A 154 3.09 18.46 26.09
C LEU A 154 4.45 18.45 26.80
N THR A 155 4.51 17.99 28.05
CA THR A 155 5.75 17.97 28.86
C THR A 155 6.82 17.01 28.34
N LYS A 156 6.44 15.94 27.64
CA LYS A 156 7.39 14.97 27.04
C LYS A 156 7.82 15.30 25.60
N GLN A 157 7.32 16.38 25.00
CA GLN A 157 7.44 16.68 23.56
C GLN A 157 7.91 18.12 23.24
N LEU A 158 8.62 18.78 24.17
CA LEU A 158 9.04 20.19 24.07
C LEU A 158 9.79 20.58 22.77
N LYS A 159 10.50 19.64 22.13
CA LYS A 159 11.21 19.87 20.85
C LYS A 159 10.31 19.75 19.61
N ARG A 160 9.12 19.15 19.71
CA ARG A 160 8.16 19.01 18.61
C ARG A 160 7.06 20.08 18.66
N THR A 161 6.76 20.63 19.83
CA THR A 161 5.79 21.73 20.00
C THR A 161 6.22 23.01 19.28
N SER A 162 7.52 23.33 19.24
CA SER A 162 8.05 24.46 18.45
C SER A 162 7.84 24.30 16.95
N LYS A 163 7.89 23.05 16.44
CA LYS A 163 7.64 22.74 15.03
C LYS A 163 6.17 22.88 14.66
N VAL A 164 5.26 22.49 15.54
CA VAL A 164 3.81 22.71 15.36
C VAL A 164 3.47 24.20 15.35
N ALA A 165 4.05 24.97 16.27
CA ALA A 165 3.87 26.43 16.33
C ALA A 165 4.38 27.13 15.06
N TRP A 166 5.56 26.75 14.55
CA TRP A 166 6.06 27.26 13.26
C TRP A 166 5.10 26.88 12.13
N LEU A 167 4.66 25.64 12.02
CA LEU A 167 3.73 25.27 10.94
C LEU A 167 2.39 26.02 10.98
N GLY A 168 1.87 26.30 12.17
CA GLY A 168 0.71 27.18 12.33
C GLY A 168 0.96 28.59 11.79
N LEU A 169 2.10 29.21 12.13
CA LEU A 169 2.50 30.53 11.60
C LEU A 169 2.68 30.51 10.08
N MET A 170 3.22 29.42 9.54
CA MET A 170 3.43 29.26 8.10
C MET A 170 2.11 29.21 7.33
N GLU A 171 1.12 28.51 7.87
CA GLU A 171 -0.22 28.48 7.30
C GLU A 171 -0.95 29.82 7.40
N SER A 172 -0.82 30.55 8.51
CA SER A 172 -1.36 31.92 8.62
C SER A 172 -0.83 32.82 7.51
N GLY A 173 0.48 32.74 7.21
CA GLY A 173 1.11 33.52 6.15
C GLY A 173 0.60 33.15 4.74
N LEU A 174 0.35 31.87 4.48
CA LEU A 174 -0.21 31.41 3.21
C LEU A 174 -1.68 31.82 3.03
N ALA A 175 -2.51 31.67 4.07
CA ALA A 175 -3.91 32.11 4.04
C ALA A 175 -4.03 33.63 3.78
N LEU A 176 -3.12 34.42 4.37
CA LEU A 176 -3.03 35.86 4.10
C LEU A 176 -2.64 36.14 2.64
N SER A 177 -1.69 35.39 2.09
CA SER A 177 -1.31 35.51 0.67
C SER A 177 -2.44 35.12 -0.29
N ASP A 178 -3.22 34.09 0.03
CA ASP A 178 -4.33 33.62 -0.81
C ASP A 178 -5.47 34.65 -0.87
N ALA A 179 -5.74 35.34 0.24
CA ALA A 179 -6.69 36.43 0.27
C ALA A 179 -6.20 37.70 -0.44
N VAL A 180 -4.92 38.05 -0.31
CA VAL A 180 -4.31 39.17 -1.05
C VAL A 180 -4.35 38.93 -2.57
N ARG A 181 -4.32 37.67 -3.02
CA ARG A 181 -4.41 37.29 -4.45
C ARG A 181 -5.85 37.22 -4.97
N GLY A 182 -6.86 37.51 -4.15
CA GLY A 182 -8.26 37.53 -4.57
C GLY A 182 -8.91 36.16 -4.75
N SER A 183 -8.28 35.08 -4.29
CA SER A 183 -8.85 33.72 -4.32
C SER A 183 -9.78 33.43 -3.13
N MET A 184 -9.95 34.40 -2.23
CA MET A 184 -10.85 34.35 -1.07
C MET A 184 -11.51 35.73 -0.88
N ASP A 185 -12.77 35.75 -0.45
CA ASP A 185 -13.45 36.98 -0.05
C ASP A 185 -12.77 37.60 1.18
N LEU A 186 -12.46 38.89 1.11
CA LEU A 186 -11.83 39.67 2.20
C LEU A 186 -12.67 39.66 3.49
N ARG A 187 -13.96 39.33 3.42
CA ARG A 187 -14.86 39.22 4.58
C ARG A 187 -14.68 37.92 5.39
N GLU A 188 -14.16 36.86 4.77
CA GLU A 188 -13.92 35.54 5.38
C GLU A 188 -12.55 35.44 6.09
N LEU A 189 -11.64 36.36 5.75
CA LEU A 189 -10.26 36.43 6.22
C LEU A 189 -10.06 36.36 7.76
N PRO A 190 -10.81 37.11 8.59
CA PRO A 190 -10.61 37.08 10.04
C PRO A 190 -10.98 35.72 10.66
N LYS A 191 -12.03 35.06 10.13
CA LYS A 191 -12.45 33.73 10.56
C LYS A 191 -11.39 32.70 10.13
N GLU A 192 -11.00 32.72 8.87
CA GLU A 192 -9.99 31.83 8.29
C GLU A 192 -8.62 31.93 8.96
N ALA A 193 -8.12 33.14 9.23
CA ALA A 193 -6.80 33.38 9.84
C ALA A 193 -6.67 32.78 11.25
N ILE A 194 -7.78 32.68 11.99
CA ILE A 194 -7.84 32.08 13.33
C ILE A 194 -8.01 30.56 13.26
N PHE A 195 -8.87 30.06 12.35
CA PHE A 195 -9.22 28.63 12.30
C PHE A 195 -8.19 27.76 11.56
N VAL A 196 -7.44 28.32 10.62
CA VAL A 196 -6.45 27.58 9.81
C VAL A 196 -5.29 27.02 10.66
N PRO A 197 -4.56 27.83 11.46
CA PRO A 197 -3.47 27.31 12.29
C PRO A 197 -3.96 26.33 13.36
N ALA A 198 -5.17 26.57 13.90
CA ALA A 198 -5.80 25.69 14.86
C ALA A 198 -6.10 24.31 14.24
N ARG A 199 -6.62 24.25 13.00
CA ARG A 199 -6.96 23.01 12.31
C ARG A 199 -5.73 22.15 11.99
N VAL A 200 -4.65 22.76 11.47
CA VAL A 200 -3.41 22.01 11.24
C VAL A 200 -2.76 21.57 12.53
N SER A 201 -2.81 22.40 13.57
CA SER A 201 -2.35 22.00 14.91
C SER A 201 -3.15 20.80 15.43
N ILE A 202 -4.48 20.81 15.29
CA ILE A 202 -5.35 19.70 15.68
C ILE A 202 -5.03 18.43 14.89
N CYS A 203 -4.88 18.51 13.56
CA CYS A 203 -4.56 17.33 12.74
C CYS A 203 -3.21 16.72 13.12
N ILE A 204 -2.20 17.56 13.40
CA ILE A 204 -0.87 17.08 13.83
C ILE A 204 -0.94 16.49 15.24
N LEU A 205 -1.60 17.16 16.18
CA LEU A 205 -1.75 16.72 17.56
C LEU A 205 -2.54 15.41 17.65
N LEU A 206 -3.67 15.33 16.95
CA LEU A 206 -4.50 14.14 16.89
C LEU A 206 -3.71 12.96 16.29
N ARG A 207 -2.95 13.18 15.20
CA ARG A 207 -2.08 12.14 14.64
C ARG A 207 -1.01 11.64 15.63
N GLU A 208 -0.44 12.52 16.45
CA GLU A 208 0.49 12.10 17.51
C GLU A 208 -0.21 11.32 18.63
N ILE A 209 -1.42 11.71 19.04
CA ILE A 209 -2.21 10.96 20.02
C ILE A 209 -2.54 9.56 19.49
N ILE A 210 -2.99 9.47 18.24
CA ILE A 210 -3.27 8.19 17.58
C ILE A 210 -2.00 7.34 17.54
N ARG A 211 -0.85 7.91 17.16
CA ARG A 211 0.46 7.23 17.18
C ARG A 211 0.74 6.57 18.52
N TYR A 212 0.66 7.33 19.62
CA TYR A 212 0.93 6.79 20.95
C TYR A 212 -0.09 5.75 21.39
N SER A 213 -1.37 5.99 21.14
CA SER A 213 -2.44 5.09 21.59
C SER A 213 -2.37 3.74 20.85
N VAL A 214 -2.09 3.76 19.54
CA VAL A 214 -1.86 2.54 18.74
C VAL A 214 -0.64 1.77 19.26
N MET A 215 0.47 2.46 19.55
CA MET A 215 1.66 1.80 20.09
C MET A 215 1.38 1.12 21.45
N GLN A 216 0.58 1.75 22.31
CA GLN A 216 0.16 1.16 23.57
C GLN A 216 -0.71 -0.08 23.36
N ASP A 217 -1.73 0.01 22.50
CA ASP A 217 -2.63 -1.10 22.18
C ASP A 217 -1.89 -2.31 21.58
N VAL A 218 -0.91 -2.02 20.71
CA VAL A 218 -0.01 -3.01 20.13
C VAL A 218 0.85 -3.69 21.20
N ALA A 219 1.41 -2.92 22.14
CA ALA A 219 2.19 -3.43 23.27
C ALA A 219 1.32 -4.22 24.27
N GLU A 220 0.02 -3.93 24.35
CA GLU A 220 -0.94 -4.69 25.16
C GLU A 220 -1.40 -5.99 24.48
N GLY A 221 -1.18 -6.13 23.16
CA GLY A 221 -1.42 -7.37 22.42
C GLY A 221 -2.88 -7.57 22.00
N LEU A 222 -3.60 -6.49 21.68
CA LEU A 222 -4.95 -6.53 21.11
C LEU A 222 -4.98 -7.33 19.77
N PRO A 223 -6.07 -8.04 19.47
CA PRO A 223 -6.15 -8.89 18.27
C PRO A 223 -6.20 -8.09 16.97
N ILE A 224 -6.78 -6.90 16.99
CA ILE A 224 -6.83 -6.01 15.82
C ILE A 224 -6.82 -4.55 16.27
N VAL A 225 -6.08 -3.72 15.54
CA VAL A 225 -5.98 -2.27 15.77
C VAL A 225 -6.15 -1.58 14.43
N HIS A 226 -7.13 -0.68 14.32
CA HIS A 226 -7.33 0.14 13.14
C HIS A 226 -7.08 1.62 13.44
N ALA A 227 -6.25 2.26 12.62
CA ALA A 227 -5.98 3.69 12.72
C ALA A 227 -6.18 4.40 11.38
N ASN A 228 -7.10 5.36 11.36
CA ASN A 228 -7.23 6.32 10.27
C ASN A 228 -6.32 7.54 10.53
N LEU A 229 -5.37 7.78 9.64
CA LEU A 229 -4.42 8.88 9.72
C LEU A 229 -4.88 10.06 8.88
N ILE A 230 -5.29 11.11 9.60
CA ILE A 230 -5.72 12.38 9.02
C ILE A 230 -4.55 13.34 8.72
N GLY A 231 -4.85 14.39 7.96
CA GLY A 231 -4.01 15.55 7.69
C GLY A 231 -3.64 15.75 6.22
N TYR A 232 -3.75 14.72 5.37
CA TYR A 232 -3.59 14.89 3.92
C TYR A 232 -4.90 15.34 3.28
N ASP A 233 -5.98 14.62 3.55
CA ASP A 233 -7.34 14.87 3.06
C ASP A 233 -7.78 16.34 3.27
N GLU A 234 -7.62 16.86 4.47
CA GLU A 234 -8.03 18.24 4.81
C GLU A 234 -7.26 19.30 4.01
N GLN A 235 -6.01 19.00 3.67
CA GLN A 235 -5.16 19.89 2.87
C GLN A 235 -5.43 19.75 1.38
N ALA A 236 -5.77 18.54 0.96
CA ALA A 236 -6.13 18.23 -0.40
C ALA A 236 -7.48 18.89 -0.76
N HIS A 237 -8.48 18.85 0.13
CA HIS A 237 -9.75 19.58 -0.05
C HIS A 237 -9.55 21.08 -0.24
N ARG A 238 -8.69 21.71 0.57
CA ARG A 238 -8.48 23.16 0.54
C ARG A 238 -7.60 23.63 -0.62
N ARG A 239 -6.53 22.90 -0.95
CA ARG A 239 -5.47 23.39 -1.84
C ARG A 239 -5.28 22.56 -3.09
N GLY A 240 -6.06 21.50 -3.23
CA GLY A 240 -5.91 20.47 -4.24
C GLY A 240 -4.97 19.33 -3.81
N PRO A 241 -5.24 18.09 -4.23
CA PRO A 241 -4.45 16.90 -3.87
C PRO A 241 -2.98 16.96 -4.31
N SER A 242 -2.68 17.72 -5.37
CA SER A 242 -1.31 17.82 -5.90
C SER A 242 -0.46 18.92 -5.24
N SER A 243 -1.05 19.71 -4.32
CA SER A 243 -0.41 20.88 -3.72
C SER A 243 0.85 20.55 -2.93
N HIS A 244 1.79 21.50 -2.90
CA HIS A 244 3.02 21.35 -2.12
C HIS A 244 2.75 21.15 -0.62
N PHE A 245 1.69 21.78 -0.11
CA PHE A 245 1.32 21.70 1.30
C PHE A 245 0.69 20.34 1.64
N ALA A 246 -0.23 19.82 0.83
CA ALA A 246 -0.75 18.45 0.99
C ALA A 246 0.38 17.41 0.95
N HIS A 247 1.32 17.54 -0.01
CA HIS A 247 2.48 16.62 -0.09
C HIS A 247 3.49 16.81 1.04
N TRP A 248 3.50 17.97 1.70
CA TRP A 248 4.35 18.23 2.84
C TRP A 248 3.87 17.46 4.08
N THR A 249 2.54 17.34 4.31
CA THR A 249 1.98 16.60 5.46
C THR A 249 2.28 15.09 5.40
N LEU A 250 2.44 14.53 4.19
CA LEU A 250 2.80 13.12 3.97
C LEU A 250 4.09 12.69 4.68
N ARG A 251 5.05 13.61 4.88
CA ARG A 251 6.27 13.28 5.64
C ARG A 251 5.97 13.05 7.12
N GLY A 252 5.00 13.77 7.68
CA GLY A 252 4.51 13.55 9.04
C GLY A 252 3.81 12.21 9.16
N ILE A 253 2.93 11.90 8.20
CA ILE A 253 2.20 10.63 8.11
C ILE A 253 3.17 9.44 8.00
N ASP A 254 4.15 9.49 7.09
CA ASP A 254 5.16 8.43 6.92
C ASP A 254 5.97 8.15 8.20
N ASN A 255 6.31 9.19 8.98
CA ASN A 255 6.95 9.03 10.28
C ASN A 255 6.03 8.36 11.31
N THR A 256 4.74 8.71 11.33
CA THR A 256 3.75 8.09 12.20
C THR A 256 3.57 6.61 11.86
N VAL A 257 3.40 6.28 10.57
CA VAL A 257 3.34 4.91 10.08
C VAL A 257 4.58 4.14 10.50
N ARG A 258 5.79 4.69 10.29
CA ARG A 258 7.05 4.07 10.74
C ARG A 258 7.04 3.69 12.20
N ASP A 259 6.62 4.59 13.07
CA ASP A 259 6.67 4.37 14.51
C ASP A 259 5.66 3.29 14.93
N MET A 260 4.46 3.27 14.32
CA MET A 260 3.45 2.23 14.55
C MET A 260 3.91 0.85 14.04
N VAL A 261 4.46 0.77 12.83
CA VAL A 261 4.98 -0.49 12.26
C VAL A 261 6.13 -1.03 13.11
N LYS A 262 7.07 -0.17 13.53
CA LYS A 262 8.16 -0.60 14.41
C LYS A 262 7.68 -1.06 15.78
N ALA A 263 6.58 -0.50 16.30
CA ALA A 263 5.99 -1.00 17.54
C ALA A 263 5.36 -2.39 17.34
N ALA A 264 4.70 -2.60 16.20
CA ALA A 264 4.14 -3.90 15.81
C ALA A 264 5.24 -4.97 15.63
N GLU A 265 6.35 -4.64 14.97
CA GLU A 265 7.52 -5.51 14.81
C GLU A 265 8.19 -5.90 16.14
N LYS A 266 8.12 -5.03 17.14
CA LYS A 266 8.74 -5.20 18.47
C LYS A 266 7.78 -5.71 19.54
N SER A 267 6.54 -6.06 19.19
CA SER A 267 5.56 -6.48 20.20
C SER A 267 5.93 -7.86 20.75
N ASP A 268 6.18 -7.93 22.06
CA ASP A 268 6.50 -9.18 22.76
C ASP A 268 5.26 -9.96 23.20
N LYS A 269 4.05 -9.41 23.01
CA LYS A 269 2.78 -10.05 23.44
C LYS A 269 2.01 -10.73 22.33
N ARG A 270 2.14 -10.25 21.09
CA ARG A 270 1.43 -10.78 19.93
C ARG A 270 2.18 -10.42 18.66
N ARG A 271 2.33 -11.38 17.74
CA ARG A 271 2.95 -11.12 16.44
C ARG A 271 1.95 -10.42 15.52
N TYR A 272 2.23 -9.17 15.13
CA TYR A 272 1.34 -8.41 14.26
C TYR A 272 1.66 -8.60 12.77
N ARG A 273 0.63 -8.51 11.93
CA ARG A 273 0.72 -8.28 10.49
C ARG A 273 0.18 -6.88 10.21
N VAL A 274 0.89 -6.11 9.39
CA VAL A 274 0.52 -4.72 9.12
C VAL A 274 -0.02 -4.60 7.71
N LEU A 275 -1.23 -4.04 7.58
CA LEU A 275 -1.83 -3.57 6.33
C LEU A 275 -1.80 -2.05 6.33
N ILE A 276 -1.30 -1.44 5.26
CA ILE A 276 -1.35 0.02 5.08
C ILE A 276 -2.13 0.28 3.80
N TYR A 277 -3.16 1.11 3.84
CA TYR A 277 -4.00 1.33 2.67
C TYR A 277 -4.54 2.76 2.65
N SER A 278 -5.11 3.16 1.53
CA SER A 278 -5.92 4.36 1.42
C SER A 278 -7.33 3.96 1.02
N ASP A 279 -8.31 4.49 1.73
CA ASP A 279 -9.73 4.21 1.52
C ASP A 279 -10.22 4.76 0.18
N HIS A 280 -9.88 6.01 -0.12
CA HIS A 280 -10.14 6.66 -1.41
C HIS A 280 -9.04 7.65 -1.78
N GLY A 281 -9.17 8.27 -2.95
CA GLY A 281 -8.33 9.38 -3.37
C GLY A 281 -9.09 10.70 -3.37
N GLN A 282 -8.57 11.66 -4.14
CA GLN A 282 -9.28 12.90 -4.48
C GLN A 282 -8.97 13.31 -5.93
N GLU A 283 -9.89 14.08 -6.51
CA GLU A 283 -9.72 14.80 -7.78
C GLU A 283 -9.46 16.28 -7.52
N ASP A 284 -8.68 16.93 -8.40
CA ASP A 284 -8.62 18.39 -8.46
C ASP A 284 -9.92 18.91 -9.10
N THR A 285 -10.70 19.72 -8.38
CA THR A 285 -12.06 20.15 -8.78
C THR A 285 -12.22 21.65 -9.00
N ILE A 286 -13.33 22.04 -9.63
CA ILE A 286 -13.84 23.41 -9.69
C ILE A 286 -15.22 23.44 -9.01
N TYR A 287 -15.47 24.44 -8.17
CA TYR A 287 -16.77 24.61 -7.53
C TYR A 287 -17.83 25.07 -8.54
N TYR A 288 -18.98 24.42 -8.55
CA TYR A 288 -20.10 24.69 -9.46
C TYR A 288 -20.47 26.18 -9.51
N ALA A 289 -20.59 26.86 -8.36
CA ALA A 289 -21.00 28.26 -8.33
C ALA A 289 -19.93 29.21 -8.88
N HIS A 290 -18.65 28.87 -8.75
CA HIS A 290 -17.57 29.65 -9.38
C HIS A 290 -17.56 29.53 -10.90
N GLU A 291 -17.96 28.37 -11.44
CA GLU A 291 -17.98 28.14 -12.88
C GLU A 291 -19.25 28.69 -13.53
N THR A 292 -20.40 28.58 -12.86
CA THR A 292 -21.71 28.96 -13.42
C THR A 292 -22.20 30.34 -12.96
N GLY A 293 -21.61 30.91 -11.91
CA GLY A 293 -22.09 32.13 -11.26
C GLY A 293 -23.39 31.96 -10.45
N ARG A 294 -23.88 30.71 -10.28
CA ARG A 294 -25.14 30.42 -9.58
C ARG A 294 -24.95 29.29 -8.56
N GLU A 295 -25.66 29.37 -7.45
CA GLU A 295 -25.74 28.27 -6.48
C GLU A 295 -26.69 27.17 -6.97
N LEU A 296 -26.28 25.90 -6.81
CA LEU A 296 -27.08 24.76 -7.30
C LEU A 296 -28.42 24.65 -6.57
N GLY A 297 -28.46 25.00 -5.27
CA GLY A 297 -29.71 25.04 -4.51
C GLY A 297 -30.75 26.00 -5.10
N HIS A 298 -30.33 27.17 -5.58
CA HIS A 298 -31.23 28.12 -6.25
C HIS A 298 -31.75 27.60 -7.59
N VAL A 299 -30.88 26.94 -8.36
CA VAL A 299 -31.28 26.30 -9.62
C VAL A 299 -32.33 25.22 -9.37
N LEU A 300 -32.16 24.40 -8.33
CA LEU A 300 -33.12 23.34 -8.00
C LEU A 300 -34.48 23.89 -7.57
N LYS A 301 -34.52 24.98 -6.79
CA LYS A 301 -35.77 25.66 -6.43
C LYS A 301 -36.49 26.20 -7.67
N GLU A 302 -35.77 26.86 -8.58
CA GLU A 302 -36.32 27.36 -9.85
C GLU A 302 -36.94 26.25 -10.70
N ILE A 303 -36.22 25.13 -10.89
CA ILE A 303 -36.71 23.96 -11.64
C ILE A 303 -37.93 23.31 -10.98
N SER A 304 -38.01 23.39 -9.64
CA SER A 304 -39.12 22.84 -8.85
C SER A 304 -40.33 23.77 -8.80
N GLY A 305 -40.24 25.01 -9.32
CA GLY A 305 -41.28 26.03 -9.21
C GLY A 305 -41.45 26.61 -7.80
N GLU A 306 -40.41 26.49 -6.95
CA GLU A 306 -40.37 27.10 -5.61
C GLU A 306 -39.76 28.50 -5.69
N GLU A 307 -40.28 29.47 -4.92
CA GLU A 307 -39.69 30.82 -4.87
C GLU A 307 -38.27 30.77 -4.28
N PRO A 308 -37.28 31.46 -4.88
CA PRO A 308 -35.96 31.60 -4.28
C PRO A 308 -36.08 32.36 -2.97
N THR A 309 -35.72 31.72 -1.85
CA THR A 309 -35.57 32.41 -0.57
C THR A 309 -34.23 33.13 -0.54
N ASP A 310 -34.19 34.40 -0.09
CA ASP A 310 -32.95 35.19 0.10
C ASP A 310 -31.99 34.63 1.16
N GLU A 311 -32.33 33.53 1.83
CA GLU A 311 -31.40 32.85 2.72
C GLU A 311 -30.26 32.23 1.90
N PRO A 312 -29.00 32.67 2.10
CA PRO A 312 -27.88 32.02 1.48
C PRO A 312 -27.88 30.56 1.92
N THR A 313 -27.97 29.63 0.98
CA THR A 313 -27.50 28.26 1.20
C THR A 313 -26.01 28.37 1.41
N GLU A 314 -25.57 28.63 2.66
CA GLU A 314 -24.15 28.73 2.95
C GLU A 314 -23.47 27.46 2.42
N PRO A 315 -22.41 27.58 1.60
CA PRO A 315 -21.65 26.42 1.19
C PRO A 315 -21.17 25.73 2.47
N VAL A 316 -21.68 24.52 2.72
CA VAL A 316 -21.31 23.76 3.92
C VAL A 316 -19.86 23.36 3.77
N ASN A 317 -18.98 24.23 4.25
CA ASN A 317 -17.57 23.97 4.30
C ASN A 317 -17.37 23.04 5.51
N MET A 318 -17.31 21.72 5.26
CA MET A 318 -17.35 20.66 6.28
C MET A 318 -16.44 20.99 7.47
N TYR A 319 -15.28 21.58 7.21
CA TYR A 319 -14.28 21.88 8.24
C TYR A 319 -14.46 23.24 8.94
N HIS A 320 -15.20 24.19 8.35
CA HIS A 320 -15.65 25.39 9.07
C HIS A 320 -16.63 24.96 10.17
N GLU A 321 -17.56 24.05 9.88
CA GLU A 321 -18.46 23.46 10.88
C GLU A 321 -17.75 22.48 11.84
N ARG A 322 -16.87 21.58 11.36
CA ARG A 322 -16.19 20.59 12.21
C ARG A 322 -15.15 21.23 13.15
N GLY A 323 -14.46 22.28 12.68
CA GLY A 323 -13.52 23.05 13.49
C GLY A 323 -14.20 24.02 14.47
N SER A 324 -15.29 24.69 14.05
CA SER A 324 -16.08 25.53 14.96
C SER A 324 -16.82 24.70 16.01
N ARG A 325 -17.41 23.55 15.67
CA ARG A 325 -18.13 22.66 16.61
C ARG A 325 -17.23 21.79 17.50
N MET A 326 -15.93 21.65 17.19
CA MET A 326 -14.97 21.06 18.14
C MET A 326 -14.76 21.94 19.39
N PHE A 327 -14.96 23.26 19.27
CA PHE A 327 -14.75 24.23 20.36
C PHE A 327 -16.05 24.94 20.80
N ALA A 328 -17.05 25.05 19.93
CA ALA A 328 -18.38 25.52 20.29
C ALA A 328 -19.12 24.37 20.99
N GLY A 329 -19.05 24.35 22.32
CA GLY A 329 -19.86 23.46 23.12
C GLY A 329 -21.34 23.63 22.77
N SER A 330 -22.00 22.48 22.55
CA SER A 330 -23.43 22.25 22.29
C SER A 330 -23.76 22.00 20.81
N PRO A 331 -23.99 20.73 20.39
CA PRO A 331 -24.90 20.49 19.28
C PRO A 331 -26.30 20.93 19.73
N ARG A 332 -26.98 21.76 18.95
CA ARG A 332 -28.43 21.83 19.05
C ARG A 332 -28.97 20.44 18.72
N GLU A 333 -29.84 19.88 19.56
CA GLU A 333 -30.72 18.81 19.13
C GLU A 333 -31.59 19.39 18.03
N GLU A 334 -31.18 19.18 16.78
CA GLU A 334 -32.04 19.45 15.63
C GLU A 334 -33.13 18.38 15.67
N GLY A 335 -34.34 18.79 16.05
CA GLY A 335 -35.54 17.96 15.94
C GLY A 335 -35.81 17.56 14.48
N PRO A 336 -36.91 16.86 14.20
CA PRO A 336 -37.31 16.55 12.83
C PRO A 336 -37.31 17.83 11.98
N ASP A 337 -36.61 17.79 10.84
CA ASP A 337 -36.59 18.86 9.85
C ASP A 337 -37.39 18.38 8.63
N PRO A 338 -38.73 18.45 8.68
CA PRO A 338 -39.57 17.91 7.63
C PRO A 338 -39.26 18.58 6.29
N LEU A 339 -39.24 17.75 5.24
CA LEU A 339 -38.93 18.14 3.88
C LEU A 339 -40.04 19.05 3.29
N ASN A 340 -39.97 20.36 3.59
CA ASN A 340 -40.96 21.36 3.18
C ASN A 340 -40.76 21.91 1.75
N GLY A 341 -39.59 21.67 1.16
CA GLY A 341 -39.21 22.06 -0.20
C GLY A 341 -38.09 21.16 -0.72
N VAL A 342 -37.64 21.38 -1.95
CA VAL A 342 -36.53 20.61 -2.54
C VAL A 342 -35.26 20.77 -1.69
N ARG A 343 -34.65 19.64 -1.33
CA ARG A 343 -33.43 19.60 -0.52
C ARG A 343 -32.27 19.07 -1.34
N LEU A 344 -31.18 19.82 -1.31
CA LEU A 344 -29.88 19.43 -1.84
C LEU A 344 -28.98 19.01 -0.67
N CYS A 345 -28.51 17.77 -0.68
CA CYS A 345 -27.44 17.31 0.21
C CYS A 345 -26.18 17.11 -0.64
N SER A 346 -25.19 17.99 -0.47
CA SER A 346 -23.95 17.97 -1.24
C SER A 346 -22.75 18.21 -0.35
N MET A 347 -21.83 17.25 -0.31
CA MET A 347 -20.48 17.43 0.21
C MET A 347 -19.52 16.64 -0.69
N GLY A 348 -19.24 17.23 -1.86
CA GLY A 348 -18.37 16.67 -2.88
C GLY A 348 -18.95 16.75 -4.30
N PRO A 349 -18.41 15.96 -5.24
CA PRO A 349 -18.82 15.91 -6.63
C PRO A 349 -20.04 15.02 -6.86
N LEU A 350 -20.56 14.34 -5.83
CA LEU A 350 -21.82 13.59 -5.87
C LEU A 350 -22.83 14.26 -4.95
N ALA A 351 -23.96 14.72 -5.49
CA ALA A 351 -25.01 15.37 -4.72
C ALA A 351 -26.33 14.58 -4.78
N GLN A 352 -27.07 14.61 -3.67
CA GLN A 352 -28.34 13.93 -3.51
C GLN A 352 -29.47 14.97 -3.46
N VAL A 353 -30.48 14.82 -4.33
CA VAL A 353 -31.62 15.75 -4.38
C VAL A 353 -32.89 15.04 -3.94
N TYR A 354 -33.65 15.65 -3.04
CA TYR A 354 -34.88 15.11 -2.48
C TYR A 354 -36.03 16.11 -2.65
N TRP A 355 -37.17 15.65 -3.16
CA TRP A 355 -38.39 16.45 -3.22
C TRP A 355 -39.38 16.04 -2.10
N PRO A 356 -40.21 16.96 -1.58
CA PRO A 356 -41.25 16.64 -0.60
C PRO A 356 -42.11 15.44 -1.04
N LYS A 357 -42.56 15.48 -2.30
CA LYS A 357 -43.22 14.38 -2.99
C LYS A 357 -42.27 13.79 -4.03
N ILE A 358 -42.06 12.48 -3.98
CA ILE A 358 -41.22 11.75 -4.94
C ILE A 358 -41.75 11.99 -6.36
N PRO A 359 -40.95 12.58 -7.28
CA PRO A 359 -41.41 12.87 -8.63
C PRO A 359 -41.61 11.60 -9.47
N SER A 360 -42.50 11.65 -10.47
CA SER A 360 -42.67 10.56 -11.45
C SER A 360 -41.41 10.36 -12.29
N SER A 361 -41.32 9.26 -13.04
CA SER A 361 -40.16 9.00 -13.91
C SER A 361 -40.02 10.07 -15.01
N GLU A 362 -41.13 10.55 -15.53
CA GLU A 362 -41.20 11.62 -16.53
C GLU A 362 -40.74 12.95 -15.93
N GLN A 363 -41.14 13.26 -14.70
CA GLN A 363 -40.68 14.47 -14.00
C GLN A 363 -39.18 14.41 -13.72
N LYS A 364 -38.67 13.27 -13.23
CA LYS A 364 -37.23 13.07 -12.99
C LYS A 364 -36.42 13.24 -14.28
N ALA A 365 -36.89 12.67 -15.39
CA ALA A 365 -36.25 12.82 -16.69
C ALA A 365 -36.23 14.29 -17.15
N ALA A 366 -37.34 15.02 -16.98
CA ALA A 366 -37.43 16.44 -17.33
C ALA A 366 -36.48 17.31 -16.49
N TYR A 367 -36.44 17.10 -15.16
CA TYR A 367 -35.52 17.81 -14.27
C TYR A 367 -34.06 17.50 -14.59
N ALA A 368 -33.73 16.23 -14.81
CA ALA A 368 -32.39 15.80 -15.20
C ALA A 368 -31.95 16.45 -16.50
N LYS A 369 -32.83 16.48 -17.52
CA LYS A 369 -32.57 17.15 -18.80
C LYS A 369 -32.30 18.64 -18.64
N GLN A 370 -33.14 19.35 -17.89
CA GLN A 370 -32.98 20.79 -17.65
C GLN A 370 -31.66 21.09 -16.93
N LEU A 371 -31.29 20.29 -15.93
CA LEU A 371 -30.02 20.45 -15.19
C LEU A 371 -28.80 20.29 -16.10
N VAL A 372 -28.80 19.28 -16.98
CA VAL A 372 -27.62 19.02 -17.82
C VAL A 372 -27.54 19.91 -19.06
N GLU A 373 -28.67 20.31 -19.64
CA GLU A 373 -28.70 21.14 -20.86
C GLU A 373 -28.60 22.64 -20.53
N ASN A 374 -29.28 23.11 -19.47
CA ASN A 374 -29.43 24.54 -19.21
C ASN A 374 -28.62 25.04 -18.01
N HIS A 375 -28.18 24.13 -17.12
CA HIS A 375 -27.51 24.51 -15.87
C HIS A 375 -26.14 23.85 -15.67
N SER A 376 -25.53 23.36 -16.75
CA SER A 376 -24.13 22.88 -16.75
C SER A 376 -23.81 21.74 -15.77
N VAL A 377 -24.81 21.00 -15.28
CA VAL A 377 -24.57 19.79 -14.49
C VAL A 377 -24.06 18.68 -15.43
N PRO A 378 -22.89 18.05 -15.17
CA PRO A 378 -22.34 17.07 -16.13
C PRO A 378 -23.18 15.80 -16.29
N TRP A 379 -23.67 15.25 -15.18
CA TRP A 379 -24.47 14.04 -15.13
C TRP A 379 -25.57 14.13 -14.09
N ALA A 380 -26.75 13.61 -14.44
CA ALA A 380 -27.86 13.41 -13.54
C ALA A 380 -28.37 11.96 -13.66
N LEU A 381 -28.45 11.25 -12.55
CA LEU A 381 -28.84 9.85 -12.47
C LEU A 381 -30.15 9.69 -11.72
N TYR A 382 -31.07 8.87 -12.24
CA TYR A 382 -32.33 8.58 -11.57
C TYR A 382 -32.80 7.15 -11.83
N ARG A 383 -33.67 6.66 -10.94
CA ARG A 383 -34.35 5.37 -11.06
C ARG A 383 -35.73 5.56 -11.67
N THR A 384 -36.05 4.78 -12.70
CA THR A 384 -37.40 4.68 -13.29
C THR A 384 -38.34 3.85 -12.41
N GLY A 385 -39.65 4.10 -12.49
CA GLY A 385 -40.65 3.46 -11.64
C GLY A 385 -41.10 2.07 -12.09
N ARG A 386 -41.05 1.75 -13.40
CA ARG A 386 -41.70 0.56 -13.98
C ARG A 386 -40.83 -0.70 -13.98
N ASP A 387 -39.54 -0.54 -14.21
CA ASP A 387 -38.52 -1.59 -14.32
C ASP A 387 -37.37 -1.39 -13.32
N GLY A 388 -37.37 -0.25 -12.61
CA GLY A 388 -36.30 0.12 -11.67
C GLY A 388 -34.96 0.39 -12.34
N THR A 389 -34.93 0.58 -13.66
CA THR A 389 -33.70 0.86 -14.41
C THR A 389 -33.11 2.19 -13.95
N VAL A 390 -31.79 2.19 -13.72
CA VAL A 390 -31.04 3.42 -13.46
C VAL A 390 -30.65 4.04 -14.79
N ARG A 391 -31.05 5.29 -14.98
CA ARG A 391 -30.77 6.09 -16.17
C ARG A 391 -29.77 7.18 -15.83
N ALA A 392 -28.94 7.53 -16.81
CA ALA A 392 -27.94 8.58 -16.72
C ALA A 392 -28.15 9.56 -17.87
N VAL A 393 -28.31 10.82 -17.50
CA VAL A 393 -28.53 11.93 -18.43
C VAL A 393 -27.30 12.80 -18.47
N SER A 394 -26.86 13.14 -19.68
CA SER A 394 -25.81 14.14 -19.92
C SER A 394 -26.09 14.85 -21.24
N ALA A 395 -25.71 16.12 -21.35
CA ALA A 395 -25.79 16.86 -22.61
C ALA A 395 -25.05 16.18 -23.78
N ARG A 396 -24.07 15.30 -23.47
CA ARG A 396 -23.27 14.57 -24.46
C ARG A 396 -23.92 13.28 -24.98
N THR A 397 -24.71 12.61 -24.16
CA THR A 397 -25.27 11.27 -24.48
C THR A 397 -26.79 11.26 -24.55
N GLY A 398 -27.43 12.37 -24.14
CA GLY A 398 -28.85 12.37 -23.81
C GLY A 398 -29.14 11.49 -22.60
N ASP A 399 -30.39 11.08 -22.48
CA ASP A 399 -30.89 10.18 -21.45
C ASP A 399 -30.78 8.71 -21.90
N GLN A 400 -29.91 7.94 -21.24
CA GLN A 400 -29.58 6.56 -21.59
C GLN A 400 -29.60 5.66 -20.35
N PRO A 401 -29.77 4.34 -20.48
CA PRO A 401 -29.48 3.39 -19.40
C PRO A 401 -28.04 3.56 -18.89
N LEU A 402 -27.83 3.50 -17.57
CA LEU A 402 -26.51 3.75 -16.97
C LEU A 402 -25.43 2.78 -17.49
N GLN A 403 -25.79 1.55 -17.83
CA GLN A 403 -24.87 0.55 -18.38
C GLN A 403 -24.34 0.95 -19.76
N ASP A 404 -25.13 1.65 -20.56
CA ASP A 404 -24.81 2.01 -21.94
C ASP A 404 -23.89 3.24 -22.04
N VAL A 405 -23.74 3.99 -20.94
CA VAL A 405 -22.88 5.19 -20.88
C VAL A 405 -21.55 4.92 -20.17
N ARG A 406 -21.16 3.67 -19.93
CA ARG A 406 -19.90 3.32 -19.23
C ARG A 406 -18.71 4.12 -19.75
N ASP A 407 -18.48 4.07 -21.05
CA ASP A 407 -17.31 4.68 -21.68
C ASP A 407 -17.41 6.22 -21.69
N ALA A 408 -18.62 6.76 -21.85
CA ALA A 408 -18.86 8.20 -21.82
C ALA A 408 -18.74 8.78 -20.40
N LEU A 409 -19.16 8.06 -19.37
CA LEU A 409 -19.06 8.50 -17.98
C LEU A 409 -17.62 8.35 -17.47
N CYS A 410 -17.04 7.15 -17.56
CA CYS A 410 -15.74 6.86 -16.96
C CYS A 410 -14.57 7.42 -17.79
N GLY A 411 -14.70 7.43 -19.12
CA GLY A 411 -13.61 7.75 -20.03
C GLY A 411 -12.59 6.62 -20.20
N PRO A 412 -11.69 6.74 -21.19
CA PRO A 412 -10.81 5.65 -21.64
C PRO A 412 -9.68 5.27 -20.66
N HIS A 413 -9.45 6.08 -19.63
CA HIS A 413 -8.34 5.90 -18.68
C HIS A 413 -8.81 5.61 -17.26
N HIS A 414 -10.10 5.33 -17.08
CA HIS A 414 -10.61 4.94 -15.77
C HIS A 414 -10.12 3.52 -15.44
N PRO A 415 -9.52 3.27 -14.26
CA PRO A 415 -8.97 1.95 -13.92
C PRO A 415 -10.05 0.90 -13.59
N PHE A 416 -11.26 1.34 -13.20
CA PHE A 416 -12.34 0.45 -12.73
C PHE A 416 -13.73 0.73 -13.36
N PRO A 417 -13.86 0.90 -14.69
CA PRO A 417 -15.10 1.41 -15.29
C PRO A 417 -16.30 0.50 -15.04
N GLU A 418 -16.14 -0.83 -15.14
CA GLU A 418 -17.23 -1.79 -14.85
C GLU A 418 -17.63 -1.78 -13.38
N ALA A 419 -16.67 -1.60 -12.47
CA ALA A 419 -16.95 -1.59 -11.04
C ALA A 419 -17.70 -0.32 -10.62
N VAL A 420 -17.32 0.83 -11.19
CA VAL A 420 -17.98 2.12 -10.95
C VAL A 420 -19.42 2.10 -11.43
N ILE A 421 -19.68 1.66 -12.67
CA ILE A 421 -21.05 1.62 -13.22
C ILE A 421 -21.95 0.72 -12.40
N ARG A 422 -21.47 -0.47 -12.02
CA ARG A 422 -22.21 -1.41 -11.17
C ARG A 422 -22.51 -0.84 -9.78
N ASP A 423 -21.54 -0.21 -9.14
CA ASP A 423 -21.75 0.34 -7.79
C ASP A 423 -22.58 1.63 -7.81
N LEU A 424 -22.52 2.43 -8.88
CA LEU A 424 -23.43 3.56 -9.09
C LEU A 424 -24.88 3.09 -9.28
N ASP A 425 -25.11 2.05 -10.08
CA ASP A 425 -26.43 1.44 -10.23
C ASP A 425 -26.96 0.96 -8.87
N TYR A 426 -26.12 0.26 -8.09
CA TYR A 426 -26.48 -0.17 -6.75
C TYR A 426 -26.78 1.00 -5.80
N LEU A 427 -25.91 2.02 -5.77
CA LEU A 427 -26.07 3.22 -4.93
C LEU A 427 -27.39 3.93 -5.21
N VAL A 428 -27.73 4.19 -6.47
CA VAL A 428 -28.97 4.89 -6.87
C VAL A 428 -30.21 4.07 -6.51
N ARG A 429 -30.09 2.75 -6.37
CA ARG A 429 -31.20 1.88 -5.95
C ARG A 429 -31.41 1.85 -4.44
N THR A 430 -30.44 2.30 -3.64
CA THR A 430 -30.57 2.29 -2.17
C THR A 430 -31.74 3.15 -1.71
N PRO A 431 -32.44 2.79 -0.61
CA PRO A 431 -33.57 3.58 -0.10
C PRO A 431 -33.18 5.00 0.32
N GLN A 432 -31.91 5.21 0.71
CA GLN A 432 -31.39 6.49 1.15
C GLN A 432 -30.96 7.41 -0.01
N ALA A 433 -30.80 6.89 -1.23
CA ALA A 433 -30.42 7.71 -2.38
C ALA A 433 -31.46 8.81 -2.65
N GLY A 434 -30.98 9.94 -3.17
CA GLY A 434 -31.82 11.03 -3.64
C GLY A 434 -32.79 10.57 -4.72
N ASP A 435 -33.88 11.31 -4.88
CA ASP A 435 -34.79 11.14 -6.00
C ASP A 435 -34.07 11.33 -7.34
N LEU A 436 -33.06 12.20 -7.34
CA LEU A 436 -32.07 12.44 -8.39
C LEU A 436 -30.68 12.49 -7.74
N VAL A 437 -29.69 11.84 -8.36
CA VAL A 437 -28.28 11.85 -7.96
C VAL A 437 -27.49 12.60 -9.00
N LEU A 438 -26.81 13.68 -8.62
CA LEU A 438 -26.03 14.51 -9.54
C LEU A 438 -24.55 14.17 -9.43
N SER A 439 -23.84 14.10 -10.55
CA SER A 439 -22.39 13.93 -10.56
C SER A 439 -21.70 15.05 -11.33
N GLY A 440 -20.76 15.71 -10.66
CA GLY A 440 -19.86 16.71 -11.24
C GLY A 440 -18.67 16.11 -12.00
N TRP A 441 -18.60 14.78 -12.11
CA TRP A 441 -17.51 14.12 -12.82
C TRP A 441 -17.57 14.41 -14.33
N ARG A 442 -16.41 14.74 -14.91
CA ARG A 442 -16.22 14.91 -16.35
C ARG A 442 -14.81 14.50 -16.73
N HIS A 443 -14.67 13.40 -17.46
CA HIS A 443 -13.34 12.90 -17.84
C HIS A 443 -12.65 13.76 -18.92
N TRP A 444 -13.43 14.60 -19.62
CA TRP A 444 -12.98 15.47 -20.72
C TRP A 444 -12.56 16.88 -20.29
N ALA A 445 -12.79 17.26 -19.04
CA ALA A 445 -12.46 18.58 -18.49
C ALA A 445 -12.09 18.45 -17.01
N LYS A 446 -11.74 19.55 -16.34
CA LYS A 446 -11.41 19.51 -14.91
C LYS A 446 -12.68 19.18 -14.10
N PRO A 447 -12.75 18.11 -13.30
CA PRO A 447 -13.98 17.71 -12.59
C PRO A 447 -14.62 18.84 -11.77
N MET A 448 -15.94 18.76 -11.60
CA MET A 448 -16.73 19.74 -10.86
C MET A 448 -17.14 19.18 -9.49
N THR A 449 -17.23 20.04 -8.49
CA THR A 449 -17.78 19.71 -7.17
C THR A 449 -18.94 20.64 -6.81
N PHE A 450 -19.87 20.14 -6.01
CA PHE A 450 -21.04 20.88 -5.53
C PHE A 450 -20.83 21.43 -4.10
N ALA A 451 -19.63 21.25 -3.54
CA ALA A 451 -19.18 21.90 -2.31
C ALA A 451 -17.99 22.83 -2.63
N ASN A 452 -17.79 23.90 -1.86
CA ASN A 452 -16.71 24.85 -2.10
C ASN A 452 -15.33 24.27 -1.69
N GLU A 453 -14.77 23.44 -2.58
CA GLU A 453 -13.53 22.69 -2.36
C GLU A 453 -12.67 22.63 -3.63
N HIS A 454 -11.35 22.67 -3.46
CA HIS A 454 -10.37 22.56 -4.55
C HIS A 454 -9.97 21.12 -4.87
N GLY A 455 -9.95 20.27 -3.85
CA GLY A 455 -9.89 18.82 -3.97
C GLY A 455 -11.20 18.24 -3.51
N SER A 456 -11.70 17.19 -4.16
CA SER A 456 -12.95 16.56 -3.74
C SER A 456 -12.97 15.08 -4.06
N HIS A 457 -13.85 14.36 -3.37
CA HIS A 457 -14.02 12.92 -3.52
C HIS A 457 -15.50 12.52 -3.27
N ALA A 458 -15.84 11.23 -3.36
CA ALA A 458 -17.18 10.61 -3.27
C ALA A 458 -17.89 10.32 -4.61
N GLY A 459 -17.33 10.80 -5.73
CA GLY A 459 -17.78 10.56 -7.09
C GLY A 459 -17.06 9.42 -7.81
N PRO A 460 -17.35 9.25 -9.12
CA PRO A 460 -16.84 8.16 -9.95
C PRO A 460 -15.48 8.47 -10.63
N GLY A 461 -14.78 9.52 -10.20
CA GLY A 461 -13.53 9.94 -10.80
C GLY A 461 -12.40 8.93 -10.66
N ARG A 462 -11.52 8.91 -11.67
CA ARG A 462 -10.45 7.91 -11.79
C ARG A 462 -9.42 7.97 -10.67
N HIS A 463 -9.20 9.13 -10.05
CA HIS A 463 -8.24 9.31 -8.98
C HIS A 463 -8.90 9.22 -7.61
N GLU A 464 -10.15 9.70 -7.45
CA GLU A 464 -10.90 9.56 -6.21
C GLU A 464 -11.30 8.10 -5.91
N THR A 465 -11.56 7.28 -6.93
CA THR A 465 -11.85 5.84 -6.76
C THR A 465 -10.59 4.96 -6.68
N HIS A 466 -9.40 5.53 -6.91
CA HIS A 466 -8.14 4.79 -7.03
C HIS A 466 -7.22 5.01 -5.83
N GLY A 467 -7.59 4.36 -4.73
CA GLY A 467 -6.74 4.16 -3.58
C GLY A 467 -5.64 3.11 -3.82
N PHE A 468 -4.95 2.73 -2.75
CA PHE A 468 -3.93 1.69 -2.79
C PHE A 468 -3.97 0.81 -1.54
N ALA A 469 -3.38 -0.38 -1.62
CA ALA A 469 -3.06 -1.19 -0.45
C ALA A 469 -1.60 -1.69 -0.53
N LEU A 470 -0.87 -1.53 0.56
CA LEU A 470 0.44 -2.13 0.82
C LEU A 470 0.22 -3.39 1.64
N LEU A 471 0.37 -4.54 1.00
CA LEU A 471 0.17 -5.84 1.61
C LEU A 471 1.52 -6.44 2.06
N PRO A 472 1.60 -7.09 3.23
CA PRO A 472 2.81 -7.75 3.68
C PRO A 472 3.15 -8.96 2.80
N PRO A 473 4.41 -9.42 2.75
CA PRO A 473 4.88 -10.48 1.84
C PRO A 473 4.22 -11.86 1.96
N ILE A 474 3.39 -12.07 2.99
CA ILE A 474 2.64 -13.32 3.23
C ILE A 474 1.29 -13.33 2.50
N VAL A 475 0.90 -12.20 1.90
CA VAL A 475 -0.36 -12.07 1.16
C VAL A 475 -0.03 -12.06 -0.33
N HIS A 476 -0.58 -13.03 -1.06
CA HIS A 476 -0.36 -13.23 -2.49
C HIS A 476 -1.70 -13.16 -3.23
N ILE A 477 -1.97 -12.01 -3.85
CA ILE A 477 -3.20 -11.76 -4.59
C ILE A 477 -2.87 -11.64 -6.08
N LYS A 478 -3.55 -12.40 -6.94
CA LYS A 478 -3.35 -12.37 -8.40
C LYS A 478 -4.35 -11.49 -9.14
N ARG A 479 -5.44 -11.10 -8.48
CA ARG A 479 -6.47 -10.22 -9.05
C ARG A 479 -5.91 -8.82 -9.38
N PRO A 480 -6.48 -8.09 -10.35
CA PRO A 480 -5.94 -6.80 -10.80
C PRO A 480 -6.07 -5.68 -9.75
N TYR A 481 -7.11 -5.71 -8.91
CA TYR A 481 -7.33 -4.70 -7.86
C TYR A 481 -8.14 -5.28 -6.69
N LEU A 482 -8.00 -4.67 -5.52
CA LEU A 482 -8.75 -5.00 -4.32
C LEU A 482 -9.97 -4.09 -4.16
N ARG A 483 -11.01 -4.60 -3.51
CA ARG A 483 -12.12 -3.84 -2.94
C ARG A 483 -12.00 -3.73 -1.41
N PRO A 484 -12.80 -2.87 -0.77
CA PRO A 484 -12.77 -2.74 0.68
C PRO A 484 -13.16 -4.05 1.39
N SER A 485 -14.10 -4.81 0.84
CA SER A 485 -14.47 -6.14 1.35
C SER A 485 -13.31 -7.16 1.25
N ASP A 486 -12.39 -7.01 0.30
CA ASP A 486 -11.21 -7.87 0.22
C ASP A 486 -10.22 -7.56 1.35
N LEU A 487 -10.10 -6.28 1.74
CA LEU A 487 -9.27 -5.90 2.89
C LEU A 487 -9.85 -6.43 4.21
N HIS A 488 -11.18 -6.51 4.32
CA HIS A 488 -11.84 -7.21 5.42
C HIS A 488 -11.40 -8.67 5.49
N ASP A 489 -11.51 -9.39 4.37
CA ASP A 489 -11.17 -10.81 4.30
C ASP A 489 -9.68 -11.05 4.57
N ILE A 490 -8.80 -10.26 3.97
CA ILE A 490 -7.36 -10.34 4.23
C ILE A 490 -7.08 -10.11 5.72
N ALA A 491 -7.67 -9.09 6.34
CA ALA A 491 -7.48 -8.81 7.76
C ALA A 491 -8.00 -9.95 8.65
N GLN A 492 -9.15 -10.55 8.34
CA GLN A 492 -9.65 -11.72 9.08
C GLN A 492 -8.70 -12.91 8.96
N HIS A 493 -8.28 -13.30 7.75
CA HIS A 493 -7.38 -14.44 7.57
C HIS A 493 -6.02 -14.23 8.26
N LEU A 494 -5.48 -13.01 8.21
CA LEU A 494 -4.22 -12.69 8.87
C LEU A 494 -4.30 -12.80 10.40
N ARG A 495 -5.49 -12.72 11.01
CA ARG A 495 -5.69 -12.98 12.45
C ARG A 495 -5.54 -14.46 12.82
N HIS A 496 -5.55 -15.38 11.86
CA HIS A 496 -5.57 -16.84 12.09
C HIS A 496 -4.32 -17.61 11.58
N GLN A 497 -3.24 -16.92 11.18
CA GLN A 497 -1.98 -17.51 10.63
C GLN A 497 -2.06 -18.22 9.29
N GLU A 498 -3.12 -18.03 8.51
CA GLU A 498 -3.17 -18.63 7.17
C GLU A 498 -2.42 -17.77 6.14
N GLU A 499 -1.63 -18.42 5.28
CA GLU A 499 -1.15 -17.77 4.07
C GLU A 499 -2.35 -17.40 3.19
N VAL A 500 -2.45 -16.12 2.83
CA VAL A 500 -3.58 -15.62 2.04
C VAL A 500 -3.21 -15.74 0.57
N THR A 501 -3.83 -16.72 -0.10
CA THR A 501 -3.76 -16.95 -1.55
C THR A 501 -5.17 -16.84 -2.13
N ASP A 502 -5.30 -16.49 -3.42
CA ASP A 502 -6.60 -16.22 -4.07
C ASP A 502 -7.64 -17.35 -3.91
N THR A 503 -7.22 -18.58 -3.64
CA THR A 503 -8.09 -19.75 -3.48
C THR A 503 -8.78 -19.86 -2.12
N ARG A 504 -8.39 -19.06 -1.10
CA ARG A 504 -8.96 -19.12 0.26
C ARG A 504 -9.85 -17.95 0.64
N ILE A 505 -9.89 -16.88 -0.16
CA ILE A 505 -10.89 -15.82 0.00
C ILE A 505 -12.17 -16.36 -0.66
N PRO A 506 -13.23 -16.70 0.09
CA PRO A 506 -14.41 -17.32 -0.49
C PRO A 506 -14.97 -16.41 -1.58
N ARG A 507 -15.09 -16.96 -2.78
CA ARG A 507 -15.94 -16.41 -3.85
C ARG A 507 -17.34 -16.23 -3.26
N ILE A 508 -17.70 -15.01 -2.87
CA ILE A 508 -19.12 -14.66 -2.83
C ILE A 508 -19.56 -14.68 -4.28
N ALA A 509 -20.28 -15.75 -4.62
CA ALA A 509 -20.87 -15.95 -5.92
C ALA A 509 -21.65 -14.71 -6.33
N LEU A 510 -21.15 -13.99 -7.34
CA LEU A 510 -22.04 -13.37 -8.30
C LEU A 510 -22.76 -14.55 -8.96
N ARG A 511 -24.02 -14.80 -8.58
CA ARG A 511 -24.88 -15.71 -9.35
C ARG A 511 -24.85 -15.25 -10.80
N ALA A 512 -24.37 -16.12 -11.68
CA ALA A 512 -24.53 -15.95 -13.11
C ALA A 512 -26.03 -15.99 -13.44
N PRO A 513 -26.56 -15.07 -14.27
CA PRO A 513 -27.67 -15.39 -15.15
C PRO A 513 -27.12 -16.31 -16.23
N ASP A 514 -27.85 -17.40 -16.47
CA ASP A 514 -27.57 -18.41 -17.47
C ASP A 514 -27.36 -17.81 -18.87
N GLU A 515 -26.51 -18.52 -19.63
CA GLU A 515 -26.21 -18.35 -21.06
C GLU A 515 -25.46 -17.07 -21.46
N ALA A 516 -24.13 -17.12 -21.34
CA ALA A 516 -23.23 -16.29 -22.15
C ALA A 516 -22.72 -17.09 -23.37
N PRO A 517 -22.58 -16.44 -24.54
CA PRO A 517 -22.49 -17.10 -25.84
C PRO A 517 -21.11 -17.69 -26.14
N LYS A 518 -21.10 -18.65 -27.06
CA LYS A 518 -19.94 -19.38 -27.57
C LYS A 518 -18.78 -18.42 -27.91
N SER A 519 -17.64 -18.72 -27.29
CA SER A 519 -16.26 -18.35 -27.67
C SER A 519 -16.11 -17.36 -28.81
N ILE A 520 -15.88 -16.09 -28.47
CA ILE A 520 -15.22 -15.15 -29.38
C ILE A 520 -13.71 -15.33 -29.18
N ASN A 521 -13.05 -15.74 -30.25
CA ASN A 521 -11.61 -15.87 -30.37
C ASN A 521 -11.00 -14.45 -30.39
N VAL A 522 -10.58 -13.94 -29.23
CA VAL A 522 -9.89 -12.65 -29.15
C VAL A 522 -8.40 -12.93 -29.23
N GLY A 523 -7.86 -12.79 -30.44
CA GLY A 523 -6.43 -12.75 -30.68
C GLY A 523 -5.77 -11.59 -29.93
N ASN A 524 -4.55 -11.84 -29.47
CA ASN A 524 -3.50 -10.89 -29.09
C ASN A 524 -3.95 -9.63 -28.33
N ILE A 525 -4.20 -9.79 -27.03
CA ILE A 525 -4.01 -8.70 -26.06
C ILE A 525 -2.63 -8.90 -25.44
N PRO A 526 -1.67 -7.97 -25.59
CA PRO A 526 -0.36 -8.10 -24.97
C PRO A 526 -0.53 -7.98 -23.45
N THR A 527 -0.31 -9.09 -22.76
CA THR A 527 -0.04 -9.12 -21.33
C THR A 527 1.11 -8.17 -21.04
N LEU A 528 0.93 -7.24 -20.10
CA LEU A 528 2.03 -6.45 -19.52
C LEU A 528 2.88 -7.37 -18.63
N GLU A 529 3.49 -8.39 -19.24
CA GLU A 529 4.71 -8.99 -18.72
C GLU A 529 5.83 -7.95 -18.83
N ARG A 530 6.75 -7.98 -17.87
CA ARG A 530 7.90 -7.09 -17.82
C ARG A 530 8.65 -7.14 -19.15
N ALA A 531 8.58 -6.07 -19.94
CA ALA A 531 9.52 -5.83 -21.02
C ALA A 531 10.90 -5.49 -20.42
N TYR A 532 11.61 -6.51 -19.94
CA TYR A 532 13.07 -6.51 -20.00
C TYR A 532 13.44 -7.05 -21.39
N PRO A 533 14.44 -6.49 -22.08
CA PRO A 533 14.94 -7.12 -23.29
C PRO A 533 15.43 -8.54 -22.93
N ALA A 534 15.00 -9.53 -23.73
CA ALA A 534 15.39 -10.94 -23.64
C ALA A 534 16.90 -11.09 -23.43
N ARG A 535 17.34 -12.07 -22.62
CA ARG A 535 18.74 -12.41 -22.26
C ARG A 535 19.40 -11.76 -21.03
N ARG A 536 18.68 -11.54 -19.93
CA ARG A 536 19.27 -11.03 -18.69
C ARG A 536 19.24 -12.06 -17.57
N LEU A 537 20.31 -12.12 -16.79
CA LEU A 537 20.49 -13.01 -15.64
C LEU A 537 20.99 -12.21 -14.44
N ARG A 538 20.26 -12.22 -13.33
CA ARG A 538 20.74 -11.68 -12.06
C ARG A 538 21.28 -12.79 -11.18
N VAL A 539 22.55 -12.69 -10.81
CA VAL A 539 23.21 -13.67 -9.92
C VAL A 539 23.59 -13.01 -8.59
N MET A 540 23.57 -13.79 -7.51
CA MET A 540 23.98 -13.37 -6.17
C MET A 540 24.89 -14.43 -5.54
N THR A 541 26.03 -14.01 -4.97
CA THR A 541 26.79 -14.84 -4.01
C THR A 541 26.65 -14.27 -2.62
N TYR A 542 26.45 -15.13 -1.63
CA TYR A 542 26.26 -14.71 -0.25
C TYR A 542 26.70 -15.80 0.74
N ASN A 543 27.81 -15.55 1.42
CA ASN A 543 28.17 -16.28 2.64
C ASN A 543 27.21 -15.86 3.76
N VAL A 544 26.41 -16.81 4.27
CA VAL A 544 25.31 -16.53 5.21
C VAL A 544 25.67 -16.82 6.65
N HIS A 545 26.90 -17.25 6.94
CA HIS A 545 27.39 -17.52 8.30
C HIS A 545 26.39 -18.37 9.11
N HIS A 546 26.02 -19.53 8.56
CA HIS A 546 25.01 -20.48 9.08
C HIS A 546 23.71 -19.80 9.50
N CYS A 547 23.32 -18.74 8.79
CA CYS A 547 22.18 -17.87 9.05
C CYS A 547 22.17 -17.24 10.45
N GLN A 548 23.32 -17.15 11.11
CA GLN A 548 23.50 -16.45 12.38
C GLN A 548 24.02 -15.04 12.12
N GLY A 549 23.19 -14.05 12.44
CA GLY A 549 23.58 -12.67 12.29
C GLY A 549 24.65 -12.20 13.28
N MET A 550 25.15 -10.99 13.06
CA MET A 550 26.08 -10.28 13.96
C MET A 550 25.46 -9.94 15.34
N ASP A 551 24.15 -10.16 15.51
CA ASP A 551 23.44 -10.15 16.80
C ASP A 551 23.43 -11.53 17.49
N MET A 552 24.20 -12.49 16.98
CA MET A 552 24.27 -13.89 17.43
C MET A 552 22.96 -14.68 17.29
N ARG A 553 21.97 -14.15 16.55
CA ARG A 553 20.67 -14.80 16.37
C ARG A 553 20.62 -15.57 15.06
N LEU A 554 20.25 -16.86 15.15
CA LEU A 554 19.89 -17.70 14.02
C LEU A 554 18.53 -17.26 13.45
N ASP A 555 18.50 -16.82 12.19
CA ASP A 555 17.33 -16.22 11.55
C ASP A 555 17.35 -16.46 10.03
N LEU A 556 16.97 -17.68 9.59
CA LEU A 556 16.85 -18.02 8.17
C LEU A 556 15.91 -17.04 7.41
N PRO A 557 14.73 -16.66 7.95
CA PRO A 557 13.87 -15.68 7.29
C PRO A 557 14.51 -14.31 7.06
N ARG A 558 15.50 -13.90 7.87
CA ARG A 558 16.28 -12.68 7.62
C ARG A 558 17.15 -12.80 6.37
N VAL A 559 17.82 -13.93 6.19
CA VAL A 559 18.61 -14.23 4.99
C VAL A 559 17.69 -14.31 3.76
N SER A 560 16.59 -15.07 3.84
CA SER A 560 15.62 -15.19 2.75
C SER A 560 15.00 -13.85 2.35
N ARG A 561 14.70 -12.95 3.31
CA ARG A 561 14.23 -11.58 3.01
C ARG A 561 15.25 -10.76 2.22
N ILE A 562 16.53 -10.86 2.57
CA ILE A 562 17.61 -10.18 1.84
C ILE A 562 17.69 -10.70 0.41
N ILE A 563 17.69 -12.01 0.22
CA ILE A 563 17.72 -12.62 -1.12
C ILE A 563 16.48 -12.20 -1.92
N ARG A 564 15.28 -12.34 -1.35
CA ARG A 564 14.00 -11.98 -2.00
C ARG A 564 13.97 -10.51 -2.42
N ARG A 565 14.52 -9.61 -1.62
CA ARG A 565 14.58 -8.16 -1.89
C ARG A 565 15.24 -7.85 -3.23
N PHE A 566 16.35 -8.53 -3.52
CA PHE A 566 17.11 -8.32 -4.76
C PHE A 566 16.63 -9.21 -5.90
N ALA A 567 15.80 -10.20 -5.58
CA ALA A 567 15.16 -11.10 -6.53
C ALA A 567 16.14 -11.67 -7.59
N PRO A 568 17.30 -12.21 -7.19
CA PRO A 568 18.24 -12.83 -8.13
C PRO A 568 17.65 -14.10 -8.73
N ASP A 569 17.97 -14.42 -9.98
CA ASP A 569 17.52 -15.64 -10.65
C ASP A 569 18.30 -16.86 -10.16
N ILE A 570 19.55 -16.64 -9.70
CA ILE A 570 20.45 -17.64 -9.14
C ILE A 570 21.13 -17.10 -7.89
N VAL A 571 21.25 -17.94 -6.86
CA VAL A 571 21.91 -17.60 -5.59
C VAL A 571 22.89 -18.69 -5.20
N ALA A 572 24.15 -18.34 -5.01
CA ALA A 572 25.17 -19.18 -4.40
C ALA A 572 25.28 -18.85 -2.91
N LEU A 573 24.92 -19.80 -2.06
CA LEU A 573 25.06 -19.70 -0.60
C LEU A 573 26.30 -20.46 -0.13
N GLN A 574 27.04 -19.84 0.77
CA GLN A 574 28.15 -20.46 1.50
C GLN A 574 27.87 -20.47 2.99
N GLU A 575 28.47 -21.42 3.70
CA GLU A 575 28.31 -21.61 5.15
C GLU A 575 26.89 -21.96 5.58
N VAL A 576 26.27 -22.90 4.87
CA VAL A 576 24.94 -23.41 5.22
C VAL A 576 25.03 -24.72 5.99
N ASP A 577 24.17 -24.88 6.99
CA ASP A 577 24.06 -26.08 7.81
C ASP A 577 22.82 -26.91 7.40
N VAL A 578 22.97 -28.24 7.47
CA VAL A 578 21.87 -29.23 7.40
C VAL A 578 21.98 -30.15 8.61
N ASP A 579 20.93 -30.24 9.42
CA ASP A 579 20.84 -31.10 10.61
C ASP A 579 21.92 -30.87 11.69
N VAL A 580 22.52 -29.67 11.73
CA VAL A 580 23.54 -29.31 12.72
C VAL A 580 22.89 -28.78 14.01
N GLU A 581 23.41 -29.16 15.17
CA GLU A 581 22.86 -28.71 16.47
C GLU A 581 22.80 -27.18 16.63
N ARG A 582 23.86 -26.46 16.23
CA ARG A 582 23.91 -24.98 16.33
C ARG A 582 22.85 -24.27 15.47
N SER A 583 22.42 -24.92 14.39
CA SER A 583 21.36 -24.43 13.49
C SER A 583 19.98 -24.99 13.88
N ARG A 584 19.83 -25.55 15.09
CA ARG A 584 18.60 -26.22 15.58
C ARG A 584 18.14 -27.35 14.68
N ARG A 585 19.08 -28.05 14.05
CA ARG A 585 18.83 -29.15 13.10
C ARG A 585 17.90 -28.74 11.96
N THR A 586 18.09 -27.54 11.42
CA THR A 586 17.37 -27.06 10.23
C THR A 586 18.06 -27.53 8.95
N HIS A 587 17.30 -27.61 7.85
CA HIS A 587 17.85 -27.85 6.52
C HIS A 587 17.93 -26.49 5.78
N GLN A 588 18.91 -25.66 6.15
CA GLN A 588 18.94 -24.24 5.76
C GLN A 588 18.79 -23.99 4.25
N PRO A 589 19.45 -24.73 3.34
CA PRO A 589 19.26 -24.52 1.90
C PRO A 589 17.82 -24.76 1.45
N GLN A 590 17.19 -25.81 1.96
CA GLN A 590 15.82 -26.19 1.62
C GLN A 590 14.85 -25.16 2.18
N ASP A 591 14.94 -24.84 3.47
CA ASP A 591 14.07 -23.87 4.14
C ASP A 591 14.15 -22.49 3.47
N ILE A 592 15.35 -22.04 3.07
CA ILE A 592 15.54 -20.78 2.35
C ILE A 592 14.95 -20.85 0.95
N ALA A 593 15.14 -21.97 0.23
CA ALA A 593 14.62 -22.17 -1.11
C ALA A 593 13.08 -22.25 -1.12
N GLU A 594 12.48 -22.97 -0.19
CA GLU A 594 11.03 -23.02 0.02
C GLU A 594 10.47 -21.63 0.34
N MET A 595 11.14 -20.87 1.22
CA MET A 595 10.78 -19.48 1.47
C MET A 595 10.90 -18.62 0.20
N LEU A 596 11.76 -18.93 -0.76
CA LEU A 596 11.91 -18.11 -1.98
C LEU A 596 11.04 -18.61 -3.14
N GLY A 597 10.50 -19.83 -3.06
CA GLY A 597 9.90 -20.54 -4.19
C GLY A 597 10.94 -20.97 -5.23
N TYR A 598 12.14 -21.35 -4.79
CA TYR A 598 13.29 -21.68 -5.64
C TYR A 598 13.58 -23.19 -5.57
N HIS A 599 14.17 -23.74 -6.62
CA HIS A 599 14.87 -25.02 -6.60
C HIS A 599 16.18 -24.86 -5.84
N HIS A 600 16.68 -25.94 -5.24
CA HIS A 600 17.96 -25.92 -4.53
C HIS A 600 18.76 -27.20 -4.71
N GLU A 601 20.07 -27.07 -4.65
CA GLU A 601 21.03 -28.18 -4.59
C GLU A 601 22.06 -27.88 -3.52
N PHE A 602 22.34 -28.87 -2.66
CA PHE A 602 23.25 -28.74 -1.52
C PHE A 602 24.43 -29.71 -1.65
N LEU A 603 25.64 -29.19 -1.53
CA LEU A 603 26.85 -29.98 -1.40
C LEU A 603 27.32 -29.98 0.06
N PRO A 604 27.24 -31.12 0.78
CA PRO A 604 27.87 -31.26 2.08
C PRO A 604 29.39 -31.35 1.91
N VAL A 605 30.13 -30.35 2.42
CA VAL A 605 31.61 -30.36 2.32
C VAL A 605 32.23 -31.12 3.49
N ARG A 606 31.67 -31.01 4.70
CA ARG A 606 32.17 -31.73 5.89
C ARG A 606 31.09 -31.99 6.94
N PRO A 607 31.25 -33.01 7.79
CA PRO A 607 30.44 -33.17 8.99
C PRO A 607 30.63 -31.99 9.95
N GLN A 608 29.57 -31.62 10.66
CA GLN A 608 29.58 -30.54 11.65
C GLN A 608 28.48 -30.79 12.69
N GLY A 609 28.82 -30.87 13.98
CA GLY A 609 27.85 -30.87 15.09
C GLY A 609 26.67 -31.84 14.95
N GLY A 610 26.92 -33.08 14.52
CA GLY A 610 25.90 -34.10 14.27
C GLY A 610 25.21 -34.05 12.90
N GLY A 611 25.42 -32.99 12.12
CA GLY A 611 24.89 -32.80 10.77
C GLY A 611 25.99 -32.53 9.74
N LYS A 612 25.65 -31.73 8.72
CA LYS A 612 26.51 -31.42 7.56
C LYS A 612 26.61 -29.90 7.38
N TYR A 613 27.82 -29.42 7.12
CA TYR A 613 28.09 -28.03 6.71
C TYR A 613 28.51 -28.02 5.24
N GLY A 614 28.13 -26.99 4.49
CA GLY A 614 28.37 -26.97 3.04
C GLY A 614 28.05 -25.66 2.32
N ILE A 615 27.89 -25.81 1.00
CA ILE A 615 27.50 -24.76 0.06
C ILE A 615 26.23 -25.19 -0.69
N ALA A 616 25.43 -24.23 -1.14
CA ALA A 616 24.20 -24.52 -1.88
C ALA A 616 23.98 -23.56 -3.05
N LEU A 617 23.36 -24.05 -4.13
CA LEU A 617 22.84 -23.23 -5.21
C LEU A 617 21.33 -23.24 -5.17
N LEU A 618 20.73 -22.05 -5.32
CA LEU A 618 19.29 -21.88 -5.42
C LEU A 618 18.97 -21.19 -6.75
N SER A 619 17.92 -21.61 -7.44
CA SER A 619 17.49 -20.98 -8.69
C SER A 619 15.98 -21.01 -8.87
N ARG A 620 15.45 -20.07 -9.66
CA ARG A 620 14.07 -20.13 -10.14
C ARG A 620 13.87 -21.23 -11.19
N GLU A 621 14.92 -21.54 -11.92
CA GLU A 621 14.91 -22.59 -12.94
C GLU A 621 15.36 -23.92 -12.32
N GLN A 622 15.00 -25.02 -12.99
CA GLN A 622 15.40 -26.35 -12.56
C GLN A 622 16.93 -26.46 -12.61
N LEU A 623 17.52 -26.90 -11.50
CA LEU A 623 18.96 -27.16 -11.40
C LEU A 623 19.26 -28.56 -11.94
N LYS A 624 20.16 -28.67 -12.92
CA LYS A 624 20.73 -29.94 -13.35
C LYS A 624 22.16 -30.04 -12.81
N VAL A 625 22.40 -30.92 -11.84
CA VAL A 625 23.74 -31.12 -11.28
C VAL A 625 24.65 -31.77 -12.32
N CYS A 626 25.71 -31.07 -12.72
CA CYS A 626 26.76 -31.60 -13.58
C CYS A 626 27.89 -32.20 -12.75
N ARG A 627 28.28 -31.54 -11.64
CA ARG A 627 29.31 -32.05 -10.73
C ARG A 627 29.16 -31.47 -9.32
N ALA A 628 29.32 -32.31 -8.30
CA ALA A 628 29.35 -31.90 -6.90
C ALA A 628 30.42 -32.71 -6.16
N ALA A 629 31.52 -32.07 -5.74
CA ALA A 629 32.63 -32.79 -5.11
C ALA A 629 33.50 -31.88 -4.24
N ASN A 630 34.16 -32.48 -3.25
CA ASN A 630 35.20 -31.80 -2.47
C ASN A 630 36.46 -31.62 -3.31
N PHE A 631 37.18 -30.54 -3.06
CA PHE A 631 38.51 -30.29 -3.62
C PHE A 631 39.57 -31.10 -2.89
N ASP A 632 40.70 -31.32 -3.57
CA ASP A 632 41.87 -32.03 -3.06
C ASP A 632 41.51 -33.42 -2.45
N GLN A 633 40.51 -34.13 -2.98
CA GLN A 633 40.19 -35.49 -2.51
C GLN A 633 41.42 -36.40 -2.72
N GLY A 634 41.88 -37.05 -1.65
CA GLY A 634 43.05 -37.94 -1.66
C GLY A 634 44.37 -37.35 -1.15
N THR A 635 44.44 -36.07 -0.75
CA THR A 635 45.64 -35.50 -0.11
C THR A 635 45.70 -35.81 1.39
N GLU A 636 46.81 -36.36 1.88
CA GLU A 636 47.07 -36.73 3.29
C GLU A 636 47.45 -35.53 4.20
N ASP A 637 46.83 -34.37 4.00
CA ASP A 637 46.99 -33.25 4.94
C ASP A 637 45.83 -33.24 5.93
N ALA A 638 46.10 -33.68 7.17
CA ALA A 638 45.11 -33.73 8.24
C ALA A 638 44.70 -32.34 8.76
N LYS A 639 45.45 -31.28 8.44
CA LYS A 639 45.15 -29.90 8.86
C LYS A 639 44.39 -29.10 7.80
N ARG A 640 44.10 -29.70 6.64
CA ARG A 640 43.43 -29.02 5.54
C ARG A 640 41.96 -28.71 5.82
N GLU A 641 41.49 -27.60 5.28
CA GLU A 641 40.06 -27.31 5.28
C GLU A 641 39.36 -28.07 4.16
N ILE A 642 38.41 -28.94 4.52
CA ILE A 642 37.61 -29.67 3.54
C ILE A 642 36.62 -28.69 2.89
N ARG A 643 36.87 -28.39 1.62
CA ARG A 643 36.12 -27.46 0.76
C ARG A 643 35.71 -28.15 -0.54
N GLY A 644 34.83 -27.55 -1.32
CA GLY A 644 34.33 -28.17 -2.56
C GLY A 644 33.67 -27.20 -3.53
N GLY A 645 33.29 -27.73 -4.69
CA GLY A 645 32.59 -27.02 -5.74
C GLY A 645 31.27 -27.69 -6.09
N LEU A 646 30.27 -26.89 -6.47
CA LEU A 646 28.99 -27.34 -6.97
C LEU A 646 28.76 -26.70 -8.35
N TRP A 647 28.78 -27.51 -9.40
CA TRP A 647 28.51 -27.13 -10.78
C TRP A 647 27.14 -27.66 -11.19
N VAL A 648 26.27 -26.72 -11.55
CA VAL A 648 24.95 -26.99 -12.11
C VAL A 648 24.80 -26.31 -13.46
N GLN A 649 23.98 -26.88 -14.31
CA GLN A 649 23.48 -26.26 -15.53
C GLN A 649 22.03 -25.82 -15.29
N VAL A 650 21.71 -24.61 -15.76
CA VAL A 650 20.34 -24.09 -15.82
C VAL A 650 20.01 -23.70 -17.25
N GLU A 651 18.74 -23.79 -17.61
CA GLU A 651 18.24 -23.35 -18.91
C GLU A 651 17.44 -22.07 -18.72
N VAL A 652 17.86 -20.99 -19.38
CA VAL A 652 17.17 -19.69 -19.34
C VAL A 652 16.82 -19.31 -20.76
N GLU A 653 15.52 -19.23 -21.06
CA GLU A 653 15.00 -18.91 -22.40
C GLU A 653 15.60 -19.79 -23.52
N GLY A 654 15.84 -21.08 -23.24
CA GLY A 654 16.41 -22.04 -24.19
C GLY A 654 17.94 -22.06 -24.28
N GLN A 655 18.63 -21.17 -23.57
CA GLN A 655 20.09 -21.16 -23.49
C GLN A 655 20.58 -21.91 -22.24
N LYS A 656 21.51 -22.85 -22.44
CA LYS A 656 22.22 -23.51 -21.34
C LYS A 656 23.24 -22.56 -20.74
N ILE A 657 23.23 -22.43 -19.41
CA ILE A 657 24.17 -21.61 -18.65
C ILE A 657 24.79 -22.47 -17.54
N ASN A 658 26.11 -22.45 -17.44
CA ASN A 658 26.88 -23.19 -16.45
C ASN A 658 27.19 -22.31 -15.23
N ILE A 659 26.80 -22.79 -14.06
CA ILE A 659 26.86 -22.06 -12.81
C ILE A 659 27.66 -22.86 -11.80
N PHE A 660 28.67 -22.23 -11.20
CA PHE A 660 29.53 -22.85 -10.21
C PHE A 660 29.45 -22.08 -8.89
N ASN A 661 29.18 -22.79 -7.79
CA ASN A 661 29.34 -22.30 -6.43
C ASN A 661 30.56 -22.94 -5.78
N THR A 662 31.34 -22.15 -5.03
CA THR A 662 32.50 -22.62 -4.26
C THR A 662 32.68 -21.85 -2.95
N HIS A 663 33.37 -22.45 -2.00
CA HIS A 663 33.93 -21.78 -0.82
C HIS A 663 35.35 -22.32 -0.58
N TRP A 664 36.39 -21.49 -0.68
CA TRP A 664 37.80 -21.91 -0.58
C TRP A 664 38.39 -21.83 0.84
N GLY A 665 39.51 -22.53 1.04
CA GLY A 665 40.21 -22.59 2.33
C GLY A 665 40.97 -21.32 2.69
N LEU A 666 41.36 -21.18 3.96
CA LEU A 666 42.10 -20.01 4.46
C LEU A 666 43.61 -20.07 4.16
N ASN A 667 44.18 -21.22 3.80
CA ASN A 667 45.59 -21.35 3.45
C ASN A 667 45.86 -20.88 2.00
N PRO A 668 46.84 -19.97 1.75
CA PRO A 668 47.15 -19.51 0.40
C PRO A 668 47.50 -20.61 -0.61
N GLY A 669 48.28 -21.62 -0.19
CA GLY A 669 48.66 -22.74 -1.06
C GLY A 669 47.49 -23.66 -1.41
N GLU A 670 46.56 -23.86 -0.47
CA GLU A 670 45.29 -24.56 -0.75
C GLU A 670 44.46 -23.81 -1.77
N ARG A 671 44.30 -22.48 -1.62
CA ARG A 671 43.54 -21.69 -2.59
C ARG A 671 44.10 -21.77 -4.00
N VAL A 672 45.42 -21.78 -4.16
CA VAL A 672 46.04 -21.95 -5.48
C VAL A 672 45.75 -23.34 -6.05
N ARG A 673 45.82 -24.41 -5.26
CA ARG A 673 45.44 -25.76 -5.71
C ARG A 673 43.96 -25.85 -6.08
N GLN A 674 43.08 -25.29 -5.25
CA GLN A 674 41.63 -25.24 -5.48
C GLN A 674 41.28 -24.42 -6.72
N ALA A 675 41.96 -23.29 -6.97
CA ALA A 675 41.83 -22.51 -8.20
C ALA A 675 42.21 -23.33 -9.43
N ASN A 676 43.39 -23.97 -9.41
CA ASN A 676 43.83 -24.83 -10.51
C ASN A 676 42.90 -26.03 -10.71
N GLN A 677 42.38 -26.61 -9.63
CA GLN A 677 41.44 -27.72 -9.71
C GLN A 677 40.11 -27.29 -10.35
N LEU A 678 39.57 -26.13 -9.98
CA LEU A 678 38.34 -25.61 -10.57
C LEU A 678 38.50 -25.28 -12.06
N LEU A 679 39.71 -24.88 -12.50
CA LEU A 679 40.00 -24.53 -13.90
C LEU A 679 40.45 -25.72 -14.78
N ASN A 680 40.62 -26.93 -14.24
CA ASN A 680 41.20 -28.06 -14.98
C ASN A 680 40.16 -29.02 -15.60
N SER A 681 40.67 -30.11 -16.19
CA SER A 681 39.99 -31.12 -17.01
C SER A 681 38.78 -31.79 -16.37
N HIS A 682 38.53 -31.58 -15.08
CA HIS A 682 37.43 -32.20 -14.36
C HIS A 682 36.30 -31.22 -14.00
N TRP A 683 36.51 -29.92 -14.20
CA TRP A 683 35.55 -28.86 -13.88
C TRP A 683 35.33 -27.95 -15.09
N LEU A 684 35.92 -26.74 -15.10
CA LEU A 684 35.64 -25.75 -16.14
C LEU A 684 36.01 -26.22 -17.55
N GLN A 685 37.05 -27.04 -17.71
CA GLN A 685 37.43 -27.57 -19.03
C GLN A 685 36.43 -28.58 -19.62
N GLN A 686 35.45 -29.05 -18.83
CA GLN A 686 34.35 -29.90 -19.32
C GLN A 686 33.18 -29.06 -19.87
N VAL A 687 33.23 -27.74 -19.74
CA VAL A 687 32.25 -26.83 -20.35
C VAL A 687 32.72 -26.48 -21.75
N ASP A 688 31.84 -26.63 -22.74
CA ASP A 688 32.11 -26.24 -24.12
C ASP A 688 32.44 -24.73 -24.19
N GLU A 689 33.38 -24.35 -25.06
CA GLU A 689 33.85 -22.96 -25.14
C GLU A 689 32.75 -21.97 -25.52
N ASP A 690 31.71 -22.41 -26.21
CA ASP A 690 30.53 -21.61 -26.61
C ASP A 690 29.45 -21.52 -25.52
N GLU A 691 29.59 -22.28 -24.41
CA GLU A 691 28.61 -22.27 -23.33
C GLU A 691 28.91 -21.16 -22.29
N PRO A 692 27.94 -20.30 -21.94
CA PRO A 692 28.13 -19.25 -20.94
C PRO A 692 28.39 -19.81 -19.54
N VAL A 693 29.47 -19.35 -18.92
CA VAL A 693 29.87 -19.70 -17.53
C VAL A 693 29.75 -18.51 -16.59
N VAL A 694 29.25 -18.76 -15.37
CA VAL A 694 29.36 -17.91 -14.19
C VAL A 694 29.89 -18.74 -13.00
N ILE A 695 30.99 -18.31 -12.38
CA ILE A 695 31.54 -18.90 -11.15
C ILE A 695 31.46 -17.87 -10.03
N LEU A 696 30.79 -18.20 -8.92
CA LEU A 696 30.53 -17.27 -7.84
C LEU A 696 30.67 -17.95 -6.47
N GLY A 697 31.12 -17.21 -5.47
CA GLY A 697 31.37 -17.81 -4.15
C GLY A 697 32.25 -16.96 -3.24
N ASP A 698 32.56 -17.52 -2.08
CA ASP A 698 33.57 -17.00 -1.15
C ASP A 698 34.91 -17.68 -1.42
N PHE A 699 35.81 -16.95 -2.08
CA PHE A 699 37.11 -17.50 -2.48
C PHE A 699 38.18 -17.33 -1.40
N ASN A 700 37.90 -16.63 -0.30
CA ASN A 700 38.92 -16.25 0.69
C ASN A 700 40.20 -15.64 0.07
N ALA A 701 40.08 -15.03 -1.11
CA ALA A 701 41.19 -14.58 -1.94
C ALA A 701 41.02 -13.10 -2.27
N LEU A 702 41.99 -12.28 -1.84
CA LEU A 702 42.06 -10.88 -2.24
C LEU A 702 42.58 -10.75 -3.69
N PRO A 703 42.31 -9.64 -4.39
CA PRO A 703 42.74 -9.43 -5.79
C PRO A 703 44.26 -9.55 -6.01
N GLU A 704 45.06 -9.30 -4.98
CA GLU A 704 46.52 -9.35 -5.02
C GLU A 704 47.08 -10.78 -4.85
N THR A 705 46.24 -11.77 -4.56
CA THR A 705 46.67 -13.14 -4.29
C THR A 705 46.89 -13.95 -5.56
N GLU A 706 47.82 -14.92 -5.50
CA GLU A 706 48.10 -15.81 -6.63
C GLU A 706 46.85 -16.58 -7.09
N ALA A 707 46.01 -17.05 -6.16
CA ALA A 707 44.78 -17.78 -6.50
C ALA A 707 43.80 -16.92 -7.32
N TYR A 708 43.68 -15.61 -7.01
CA TYR A 708 42.90 -14.67 -7.82
C TYR A 708 43.51 -14.52 -9.22
N GLN A 709 44.84 -14.39 -9.30
CA GLN A 709 45.55 -14.27 -10.58
C GLN A 709 45.44 -15.53 -11.45
N VAL A 710 45.31 -16.72 -10.85
CA VAL A 710 45.04 -17.96 -11.59
C VAL A 710 43.66 -17.92 -12.24
N MET A 711 42.63 -17.45 -11.53
CA MET A 711 41.27 -17.28 -12.07
C MET A 711 41.19 -16.24 -13.18
N SER A 712 41.84 -15.09 -13.00
CA SER A 712 41.81 -13.97 -13.96
C SER A 712 42.45 -14.27 -15.32
N ARG A 713 43.28 -15.32 -15.41
CA ARG A 713 43.85 -15.80 -16.69
C ARG A 713 42.82 -16.45 -17.61
N LYS A 714 41.70 -16.93 -17.07
CA LYS A 714 40.68 -17.69 -17.81
C LYS A 714 39.29 -17.04 -17.79
N LEU A 715 38.98 -16.29 -16.74
CA LEU A 715 37.67 -15.67 -16.54
C LEU A 715 37.83 -14.19 -16.22
N ARG A 716 36.76 -13.43 -16.42
CA ARG A 716 36.72 -11.99 -16.10
C ARG A 716 36.04 -11.76 -14.77
N ASP A 717 36.61 -10.90 -13.93
CA ASP A 717 35.95 -10.46 -12.68
C ASP A 717 34.83 -9.48 -13.05
N ALA A 718 33.58 -9.85 -12.74
CA ALA A 718 32.41 -9.05 -13.11
C ALA A 718 32.46 -7.61 -12.56
N GLN A 719 33.13 -7.38 -11.43
CA GLN A 719 33.26 -6.03 -10.87
C GLN A 719 34.20 -5.15 -11.71
N LEU A 720 35.16 -5.74 -12.43
CA LEU A 720 36.10 -5.02 -13.29
C LEU A 720 35.55 -4.78 -14.69
N GLU A 721 34.57 -5.57 -15.13
CA GLU A 721 33.95 -5.44 -16.46
C GLU A 721 32.89 -4.32 -16.53
N LEU A 722 32.48 -3.73 -15.41
CA LEU A 722 31.51 -2.63 -15.39
C LEU A 722 32.23 -1.27 -15.51
N PRO A 723 32.00 -0.47 -16.58
CA PRO A 723 32.66 0.81 -16.75
C PRO A 723 32.40 1.78 -15.60
N HIS A 724 33.44 2.50 -15.19
CA HIS A 724 33.40 3.49 -14.09
C HIS A 724 32.93 2.94 -12.72
N HIS A 725 33.01 1.63 -12.53
CA HIS A 725 32.71 0.99 -11.26
C HIS A 725 33.97 0.83 -10.40
N ALA A 726 33.88 1.21 -9.13
CA ALA A 726 34.89 0.89 -8.14
C ALA A 726 34.52 -0.44 -7.45
N PRO A 727 35.38 -1.47 -7.49
CA PRO A 727 35.08 -2.76 -6.86
C PRO A 727 34.76 -2.64 -5.37
N LEU A 728 33.80 -3.43 -4.92
CA LEU A 728 33.20 -3.32 -3.60
C LEU A 728 33.62 -4.51 -2.70
N PRO A 729 34.28 -4.26 -1.54
CA PRO A 729 34.58 -5.33 -0.57
C PRO A 729 33.33 -5.81 0.16
N THR A 730 33.27 -7.07 0.57
CA THR A 730 32.09 -7.70 1.20
C THR A 730 32.29 -8.01 2.68
N LEU A 731 33.54 -8.13 3.15
CA LEU A 731 33.90 -8.50 4.52
C LEU A 731 34.73 -7.40 5.23
N PRO A 732 34.54 -7.14 6.53
CA PRO A 732 33.39 -7.53 7.36
C PRO A 732 32.18 -6.63 7.07
N SER A 733 30.98 -7.15 7.24
CA SER A 733 29.74 -6.55 6.78
C SER A 733 29.46 -5.16 7.40
N LEU A 734 29.89 -4.94 8.64
CA LEU A 734 29.77 -3.65 9.33
C LEU A 734 30.63 -2.53 8.70
N LYS A 735 31.85 -2.86 8.29
CA LYS A 735 32.83 -1.94 7.68
C LYS A 735 33.64 -2.70 6.63
N PRO A 736 33.10 -2.89 5.41
CA PRO A 736 33.71 -3.78 4.43
C PRO A 736 35.04 -3.23 3.92
N VAL A 737 36.09 -4.04 3.99
CA VAL A 737 37.46 -3.70 3.56
C VAL A 737 38.12 -4.79 2.71
N ALA A 738 37.68 -6.05 2.82
CA ALA A 738 38.20 -7.19 2.09
C ALA A 738 37.24 -7.63 0.97
N ARG A 739 37.79 -7.82 -0.24
CA ARG A 739 37.06 -8.34 -1.42
C ARG A 739 37.46 -9.79 -1.65
N ILE A 740 36.71 -10.70 -1.02
CA ILE A 740 36.96 -12.14 -1.07
C ILE A 740 35.80 -12.94 -1.66
N ASP A 741 34.60 -12.36 -1.69
CA ASP A 741 33.48 -12.85 -2.49
C ASP A 741 33.60 -12.31 -3.92
N HIS A 742 33.60 -13.19 -4.91
CA HIS A 742 33.78 -12.82 -6.33
C HIS A 742 32.70 -13.44 -7.21
N ILE A 743 32.44 -12.78 -8.35
CA ILE A 743 31.63 -13.30 -9.45
C ILE A 743 32.52 -13.24 -10.70
N TRP A 744 32.91 -14.41 -11.20
CA TRP A 744 33.68 -14.60 -12.41
C TRP A 744 32.76 -14.98 -13.56
N ILE A 745 33.01 -14.40 -14.73
CA ILE A 745 32.20 -14.61 -15.94
C ILE A 745 33.07 -14.98 -17.14
N SER A 746 32.53 -15.84 -18.00
CA SER A 746 33.08 -16.07 -19.34
C SER A 746 32.85 -14.86 -20.27
N PRO A 747 33.56 -14.76 -21.41
CA PRO A 747 33.42 -13.65 -22.37
C PRO A 747 32.02 -13.41 -22.92
N HIS A 748 31.12 -14.39 -22.85
CA HIS A 748 29.73 -14.31 -23.30
C HIS A 748 28.89 -13.26 -22.56
N TRP A 749 29.36 -12.77 -21.42
CA TRP A 749 28.57 -11.90 -20.56
C TRP A 749 28.97 -10.43 -20.67
N LYS A 750 27.95 -9.56 -20.75
CA LYS A 750 28.07 -8.14 -20.47
C LYS A 750 27.57 -7.83 -19.06
N VAL A 751 28.40 -7.20 -18.24
CA VAL A 751 27.95 -6.71 -16.93
C VAL A 751 27.15 -5.43 -17.10
N ARG A 752 25.93 -5.41 -16.58
CA ARG A 752 25.00 -4.27 -16.65
C ARG A 752 24.94 -3.50 -15.33
N ALA A 753 25.05 -4.21 -14.22
CA ALA A 753 25.09 -3.60 -12.90
C ALA A 753 25.82 -4.50 -11.91
N ILE A 754 26.45 -3.87 -10.92
CA ILE A 754 27.01 -4.51 -9.75
C ILE A 754 26.38 -3.86 -8.53
N ALA A 755 25.94 -4.65 -7.57
CA ALA A 755 25.41 -4.17 -6.31
C ALA A 755 25.99 -4.95 -5.13
N ARG A 756 26.42 -4.21 -4.11
CA ARG A 756 26.73 -4.72 -2.78
C ARG A 756 25.88 -3.95 -1.76
N PRO A 757 24.72 -4.48 -1.35
CA PRO A 757 23.86 -3.88 -0.34
C PRO A 757 24.61 -3.64 0.98
N THR A 758 24.45 -2.46 1.59
CA THR A 758 25.12 -2.10 2.86
C THR A 758 24.16 -1.53 3.91
N ASP A 759 22.86 -1.76 3.81
CA ASP A 759 21.92 -1.27 4.82
C ASP A 759 21.99 -2.11 6.11
N ARG A 760 21.36 -1.61 7.18
CA ARG A 760 21.42 -2.22 8.51
C ARG A 760 21.04 -3.70 8.52
N GLN A 761 20.10 -4.17 7.69
CA GLN A 761 19.70 -5.58 7.69
C GLN A 761 20.80 -6.44 7.08
N THR A 762 21.37 -6.03 5.95
CA THR A 762 22.48 -6.75 5.31
C THR A 762 23.74 -6.79 6.18
N ARG A 763 24.07 -5.68 6.88
CA ARG A 763 25.20 -5.64 7.83
C ARG A 763 24.98 -6.45 9.11
N LEU A 764 23.74 -6.83 9.41
CA LEU A 764 23.39 -7.59 10.60
C LEU A 764 23.22 -9.08 10.30
N ALA A 765 22.85 -9.44 9.08
CA ALA A 765 22.39 -10.78 8.74
C ALA A 765 23.52 -11.81 8.59
N SER A 766 24.71 -11.35 8.21
CA SER A 766 25.92 -12.15 8.09
C SER A 766 27.12 -11.23 8.38
N ASP A 767 28.27 -11.82 8.66
CA ASP A 767 29.55 -11.13 8.68
C ASP A 767 30.05 -10.78 7.28
N HIS A 768 29.47 -11.37 6.23
CA HIS A 768 29.63 -10.96 4.82
C HIS A 768 28.44 -10.13 4.32
N LEU A 769 28.66 -9.35 3.26
CA LEU A 769 27.59 -8.71 2.48
C LEU A 769 27.35 -9.48 1.18
N PRO A 770 26.09 -9.56 0.70
CA PRO A 770 25.83 -10.18 -0.59
C PRO A 770 26.45 -9.37 -1.73
N LEU A 771 27.01 -10.07 -2.72
CA LEU A 771 27.48 -9.48 -3.97
C LEU A 771 26.54 -9.92 -5.10
N ILE A 772 26.04 -8.95 -5.88
CA ILE A 772 25.02 -9.15 -6.92
C ILE A 772 25.56 -8.59 -8.23
N ALA A 773 25.35 -9.34 -9.32
CA ALA A 773 25.63 -8.88 -10.68
C ALA A 773 24.40 -9.07 -11.58
N ASP A 774 24.09 -8.03 -12.36
CA ASP A 774 23.16 -8.13 -13.49
C ASP A 774 23.98 -8.38 -14.75
N LEU A 775 23.78 -9.55 -15.34
CA LEU A 775 24.49 -10.02 -16.52
C LEU A 775 23.54 -10.03 -17.71
N GLU A 776 24.05 -9.67 -18.89
CA GLU A 776 23.33 -9.77 -20.15
C GLU A 776 24.14 -10.62 -21.12
N LEU A 777 23.51 -11.62 -21.72
CA LEU A 777 24.20 -12.52 -22.63
C LEU A 777 24.42 -11.82 -23.99
N GLN A 778 25.66 -11.79 -24.44
CA GLN A 778 26.06 -11.29 -25.75
C GLN A 778 25.78 -12.38 -26.81
N GLN A 779 25.33 -11.99 -28.01
CA GLN A 779 25.30 -12.96 -29.12
C GLN A 779 26.76 -13.33 -29.47
N PRO A 780 27.03 -14.58 -29.83
CA PRO A 780 28.28 -14.92 -30.50
C PRO A 780 28.49 -14.09 -31.77
#